data_AF-A0A4V6L4F1-F1
#
_entry.id   AF-A0A4V6L4F1-F1
#
_cell.length_a   1.000
_cell.length_b   1.000
_cell.length_c   1.000
_cell.angle_alpha   90.00
_cell.angle_beta   90.00
_cell.angle_gamma   90.00
#
_symmetry.space_group_name_H-M   'P 1'
#
loop_
_entity.id
_entity.type
_entity.pdbx_description
1 polymer ?
#
loop_
_entity_poly.entity_id
_entity_poly.type
_entity_poly.pdbx_seq_one_letter_code
_entity_poly.pdbx_strand_id
1 'polypeptide(L)'
;MDGINELYLKLTQRLMFNIHEIDDDYDVFVAFETMNNRGKKLTNLELLKNRLIYLTTLYADDKFDKMDKDNLRKQINDTWKEVYYQLGRNEKTPLSDDEFLRAHWIAYFAYSRRKGDDYIHFLLNKFSVKNIFEKKTVVVSGEFPAVVGDSEYDPDVDIEDEPGEADTVEVSKLEPSEILNYVYSLKDMVKYWYDTFFPMQSDNLTDDEKVWVDRLNRIGIGHFRPLIMTVIGRRDLSPEKRIELFTAVERFIFICFRLGYFNATFRSSEYYRAARSIYLKEMDIDDLINDINDTTEANIEYALPNFITKIEKHFDNKGGFYYWNSIKYFLYEYEYQLAKKNNLDKVSWEMFTKTEKDKVSIEHILPQTPSKYYWRNQFRQFSSEEIDFLSGALGNLLPLSQSINSALQNDSFEDKKTSKNGGRRGYQNGSHSEIEVAQEIDWTAGNIYKRSKKLLEFMENRWKFSFTSQQMDKLIYVTWVNDGRAIPASLPEEKEKPAESSKKEKQVTKPVGDLGELQLQFWANFVDYCKADGRDNDIALRKPLAQNWYDVPVNGADYHLSYTVTRSKYLTLLIYAYTKNAFERLESKKSEIEEIFGDKLDWYSSREGSEAKRIIYKREADVFNPSKQEEYFSWMVDKCDELSNALVQVGEMDEEPVEKEKFSKLKQYLEECGKTELTLSFADIECIIGCTLCKSAYNYSAYWAPSPTHTMPNTILAAGYKVASVDLIGKSLMLQRQ
;
A
#
# COMPACT_ATOMS: atom_id res chain seq x y z
N MET A 1 24.74 -58.94 10.08
CA MET A 1 23.83 -58.80 11.24
C MET A 1 24.08 -57.52 12.03
N ASP A 2 25.24 -56.88 11.86
CA ASP A 2 25.66 -55.76 12.70
C ASP A 2 24.76 -54.51 12.59
N GLY A 3 24.24 -54.20 11.40
CA GLY A 3 23.32 -53.07 11.22
C GLY A 3 21.97 -53.22 11.95
N ILE A 4 21.47 -54.46 12.09
CA ILE A 4 20.25 -54.74 12.86
C ILE A 4 20.53 -54.58 14.36
N ASN A 5 21.71 -55.03 14.78
CA ASN A 5 22.14 -54.93 16.17
C ASN A 5 22.34 -53.46 16.59
N GLU A 6 22.91 -52.65 15.70
CA GLU A 6 23.07 -51.21 15.93
C GLU A 6 21.73 -50.48 15.97
N LEU A 7 20.79 -50.83 15.10
CA LEU A 7 19.43 -50.29 15.11
C LEU A 7 18.67 -50.68 16.38
N TYR A 8 18.78 -51.94 16.81
CA TYR A 8 18.19 -52.44 18.05
C TYR A 8 18.72 -51.68 19.27
N LEU A 9 20.05 -51.47 19.35
CA LEU A 9 20.66 -50.69 20.43
C LEU A 9 20.23 -49.22 20.40
N LYS A 10 20.12 -48.60 19.23
CA LYS A 10 19.63 -47.21 19.13
C LYS A 10 18.16 -47.10 19.56
N LEU A 11 17.31 -48.02 19.14
CA LEU A 11 15.88 -48.01 19.49
C LEU A 11 15.63 -48.31 20.97
N THR A 12 16.41 -49.20 21.58
CA THR A 12 16.17 -49.62 22.97
C THR A 12 16.89 -48.77 24.00
N GLN A 13 18.05 -48.18 23.66
CA GLN A 13 18.90 -47.48 24.64
C GLN A 13 19.03 -45.98 24.39
N ARG A 14 18.68 -45.49 23.19
CA ARG A 14 18.87 -44.08 22.82
C ARG A 14 17.59 -43.36 22.42
N LEU A 15 16.54 -44.08 22.04
CA LEU A 15 15.22 -43.51 21.84
C LEU A 15 14.55 -43.35 23.20
N MET A 16 14.28 -42.10 23.58
CA MET A 16 13.57 -41.80 24.82
C MET A 16 12.16 -41.30 24.51
N PHE A 17 11.18 -41.88 25.18
CA PHE A 17 9.81 -41.37 25.17
C PHE A 17 9.63 -40.43 26.35
N ASN A 18 9.02 -39.28 26.09
CA ASN A 18 8.52 -38.43 27.17
C ASN A 18 7.07 -38.83 27.41
N ILE A 19 6.85 -39.62 28.45
CA ILE A 19 5.55 -40.17 28.80
C ILE A 19 4.94 -39.28 29.86
N HIS A 20 3.75 -38.77 29.58
CA HIS A 20 2.95 -38.00 30.52
C HIS A 20 1.72 -38.84 30.86
N GLU A 21 1.68 -39.38 32.08
CA GLU A 21 0.50 -40.06 32.62
C GLU A 21 -0.48 -38.99 33.12
N ILE A 22 -1.73 -39.08 32.68
CA ILE A 22 -2.80 -38.14 33.00
C ILE A 22 -3.89 -38.97 33.71
N ASP A 23 -4.27 -38.57 34.92
CA ASP A 23 -5.36 -39.21 35.68
C ASP A 23 -6.71 -39.03 34.96
N ASP A 24 -7.63 -40.00 35.11
CA ASP A 24 -8.94 -40.07 34.41
C ASP A 24 -9.80 -38.80 34.57
N ASP A 25 -9.58 -38.02 35.63
CA ASP A 25 -10.35 -36.81 35.96
C ASP A 25 -9.75 -35.51 35.37
N TYR A 26 -8.63 -35.59 34.66
CA TYR A 26 -7.94 -34.43 34.07
C TYR A 26 -8.18 -34.37 32.55
N ASP A 27 -8.54 -33.20 32.03
CA ASP A 27 -8.84 -33.04 30.61
C ASP A 27 -7.57 -33.26 29.76
N VAL A 28 -7.45 -34.50 29.24
CA VAL A 28 -6.38 -34.97 28.35
C VAL A 28 -6.15 -33.98 27.20
N PHE A 29 -7.17 -33.23 26.81
CA PHE A 29 -7.12 -32.23 25.75
C PHE A 29 -6.43 -30.93 26.18
N VAL A 30 -6.62 -30.43 27.40
CA VAL A 30 -5.87 -29.26 27.91
C VAL A 30 -4.37 -29.59 27.95
N ALA A 31 -4.02 -30.82 28.33
CA ALA A 31 -2.66 -31.31 28.25
C ALA A 31 -2.16 -31.41 26.80
N PHE A 32 -2.97 -31.91 25.87
CA PHE A 32 -2.61 -32.04 24.45
C PHE A 32 -2.46 -30.68 23.73
N GLU A 33 -3.34 -29.71 24.01
CA GLU A 33 -3.27 -28.34 23.48
C GLU A 33 -2.06 -27.58 24.03
N THR A 34 -1.80 -27.69 25.34
CA THR A 34 -0.61 -27.07 25.97
C THR A 34 0.69 -27.72 25.50
N MET A 35 0.71 -29.03 25.26
CA MET A 35 1.88 -29.75 24.75
C MET A 35 2.16 -29.49 23.26
N ASN A 36 1.15 -29.23 22.42
CA ASN A 36 1.32 -28.94 21.00
C ASN A 36 1.71 -27.49 20.68
N ASN A 37 1.63 -26.58 21.66
CA ASN A 37 1.99 -25.17 21.48
C ASN A 37 3.52 -24.90 21.54
N ARG A 38 4.33 -25.76 20.92
CA ARG A 38 5.82 -25.73 20.94
C ARG A 38 6.43 -24.89 19.80
N GLY A 39 5.94 -23.66 19.62
CA GLY A 39 6.59 -22.64 18.79
C GLY A 39 5.86 -22.20 17.52
N LYS A 40 4.86 -22.97 17.03
CA LYS A 40 3.89 -22.49 16.03
C LYS A 40 2.49 -22.72 16.59
N LYS A 41 1.70 -21.64 16.72
CA LYS A 41 0.32 -21.69 17.21
C LYS A 41 -0.53 -22.57 16.27
N LEU A 42 -1.31 -23.49 16.82
CA LEU A 42 -2.30 -24.26 16.07
C LEU A 42 -3.30 -23.32 15.39
N THR A 43 -3.74 -23.65 14.17
CA THR A 43 -4.80 -22.88 13.52
C THR A 43 -6.15 -23.17 14.18
N ASN A 44 -7.12 -22.26 14.05
CA ASN A 44 -8.43 -22.47 14.67
C ASN A 44 -9.14 -23.69 14.06
N LEU A 45 -8.86 -23.98 12.79
CA LEU A 45 -9.35 -25.17 12.10
C LEU A 45 -8.75 -26.46 12.68
N GLU A 46 -7.47 -26.47 13.05
CA GLU A 46 -6.83 -27.61 13.72
C GLU A 46 -7.37 -27.83 15.14
N LEU A 47 -7.55 -26.74 15.91
CA LEU A 47 -8.15 -26.78 17.25
C LEU A 47 -9.57 -27.40 17.20
N LEU A 48 -10.39 -26.94 16.25
CA LEU A 48 -11.73 -27.47 16.04
C LEU A 48 -11.72 -28.95 15.64
N LYS A 49 -10.79 -29.37 14.77
CA LYS A 49 -10.64 -30.79 14.39
C LYS A 49 -10.45 -31.67 15.61
N ASN A 50 -9.48 -31.30 16.43
CA ASN A 50 -9.08 -32.10 17.57
C ASN A 50 -10.23 -32.15 18.58
N ARG A 51 -10.96 -31.04 18.74
CA ARG A 51 -12.18 -30.97 19.55
C ARG A 51 -13.26 -31.93 19.04
N LEU A 52 -13.61 -31.89 17.76
CA LEU A 52 -14.65 -32.75 17.20
C LEU A 52 -14.30 -34.24 17.32
N ILE A 53 -13.03 -34.63 17.07
CA ILE A 53 -12.57 -36.02 17.23
C ILE A 53 -12.71 -36.47 18.69
N TYR A 54 -12.41 -35.60 19.66
CA TYR A 54 -12.56 -35.94 21.07
C TYR A 54 -14.03 -36.16 21.44
N LEU A 55 -14.92 -35.27 21.02
CA LEU A 55 -16.35 -35.38 21.30
C LEU A 55 -16.95 -36.72 20.81
N THR A 56 -16.45 -37.29 19.70
CA THR A 56 -16.94 -38.60 19.23
C THR A 56 -16.69 -39.73 20.22
N THR A 57 -15.69 -39.61 21.10
CA THR A 57 -15.34 -40.64 22.09
C THR A 57 -16.28 -40.64 23.31
N LEU A 58 -17.00 -39.53 23.54
CA LEU A 58 -17.78 -39.31 24.76
C LEU A 58 -19.24 -39.79 24.65
N TYR A 59 -19.72 -40.08 23.44
CA TYR A 59 -21.07 -40.64 23.27
C TYR A 59 -21.13 -42.06 23.82
N ALA A 60 -22.23 -42.44 24.47
CA ALA A 60 -22.42 -43.78 24.99
C ALA A 60 -22.67 -44.80 23.85
N ASP A 61 -22.18 -46.03 24.02
CA ASP A 61 -22.19 -47.09 22.98
C ASP A 61 -23.61 -47.59 22.63
N ASP A 62 -24.57 -47.37 23.51
CA ASP A 62 -25.99 -47.66 23.30
C ASP A 62 -26.66 -46.71 22.29
N LYS A 63 -26.16 -45.48 22.20
CA LYS A 63 -26.67 -44.42 21.32
C LYS A 63 -25.83 -44.22 20.07
N PHE A 64 -24.54 -44.49 20.15
CA PHE A 64 -23.60 -44.30 19.04
C PHE A 64 -22.51 -45.37 19.12
N ASP A 65 -22.67 -46.43 18.33
CA ASP A 65 -21.83 -47.62 18.45
C ASP A 65 -20.38 -47.36 17.99
N LYS A 66 -19.50 -48.33 18.23
CA LYS A 66 -18.08 -48.22 17.87
C LYS A 66 -17.87 -48.01 16.36
N MET A 67 -18.67 -48.65 15.51
CA MET A 67 -18.54 -48.53 14.05
C MET A 67 -18.94 -47.14 13.59
N ASP A 68 -20.00 -46.57 14.15
CA ASP A 68 -20.47 -45.22 13.87
C ASP A 68 -19.49 -44.15 14.39
N LYS A 69 -18.90 -44.37 15.57
CA LYS A 69 -17.79 -43.55 16.10
C LYS A 69 -16.59 -43.52 15.15
N ASP A 70 -16.15 -44.70 14.72
CA ASP A 70 -15.01 -44.83 13.79
C ASP A 70 -15.34 -44.18 12.43
N ASN A 71 -16.58 -44.33 11.95
CA ASN A 71 -17.04 -43.69 10.72
C ASN A 71 -17.05 -42.16 10.84
N LEU A 72 -17.63 -41.58 11.90
CA LEU A 72 -17.65 -40.13 12.11
C LEU A 72 -16.22 -39.57 12.22
N ARG A 73 -15.33 -40.24 12.94
CA ARG A 73 -13.92 -39.86 13.03
C ARG A 73 -13.24 -39.90 11.66
N LYS A 74 -13.57 -40.89 10.82
CA LYS A 74 -13.08 -40.97 9.44
C LYS A 74 -13.61 -39.79 8.60
N GLN A 75 -14.90 -39.47 8.69
CA GLN A 75 -15.50 -38.33 7.99
C GLN A 75 -14.84 -37.00 8.39
N ILE A 76 -14.60 -36.78 9.69
CA ILE A 76 -13.86 -35.60 10.18
C ILE A 76 -12.47 -35.54 9.52
N ASN A 77 -11.71 -36.64 9.54
CA ASN A 77 -10.38 -36.63 8.93
C ASN A 77 -10.40 -36.39 7.42
N ASP A 78 -11.35 -36.99 6.70
CA ASP A 78 -11.47 -36.83 5.25
C ASP A 78 -11.97 -35.43 4.86
N THR A 79 -12.83 -34.80 5.66
CA THR A 79 -13.20 -33.38 5.49
C THR A 79 -11.98 -32.48 5.63
N TRP A 80 -11.15 -32.66 6.65
CA TRP A 80 -9.96 -31.82 6.82
C TRP A 80 -8.94 -31.99 5.69
N LYS A 81 -8.76 -33.21 5.18
CA LYS A 81 -7.94 -33.45 3.99
C LYS A 81 -8.46 -32.66 2.80
N GLU A 82 -9.77 -32.69 2.56
CA GLU A 82 -10.39 -31.93 1.46
C GLU A 82 -10.23 -30.42 1.65
N VAL A 83 -10.44 -29.92 2.87
CA VAL A 83 -10.28 -28.49 3.18
C VAL A 83 -8.86 -28.03 2.90
N TYR A 84 -7.84 -28.74 3.40
CA TYR A 84 -6.45 -28.39 3.12
C TYR A 84 -6.07 -28.54 1.65
N TYR A 85 -6.62 -29.55 0.96
CA TYR A 85 -6.41 -29.71 -0.47
C TYR A 85 -6.92 -28.49 -1.25
N GLN A 86 -8.16 -28.06 -0.99
CA GLN A 86 -8.75 -26.92 -1.69
C GLN A 86 -8.05 -25.61 -1.33
N LEU A 87 -7.77 -25.35 -0.05
CA LEU A 87 -7.09 -24.11 0.37
C LEU A 87 -5.63 -24.06 -0.12
N GLY A 88 -4.98 -25.23 -0.26
CA GLY A 88 -3.62 -25.37 -0.77
C GLY A 88 -3.52 -25.62 -2.28
N ARG A 89 -4.64 -25.64 -3.01
CA ARG A 89 -4.68 -26.03 -4.44
C ARG A 89 -3.82 -25.11 -5.33
N ASN A 90 -3.68 -23.83 -4.95
CA ASN A 90 -2.75 -22.91 -5.60
C ASN A 90 -1.47 -22.75 -4.76
N GLU A 91 -0.39 -23.42 -5.17
CA GLU A 91 0.90 -23.41 -4.45
C GLU A 91 1.52 -22.02 -4.30
N LYS A 92 1.25 -21.10 -5.24
CA LYS A 92 1.81 -19.74 -5.22
C LYS A 92 1.09 -18.85 -4.22
N THR A 93 -0.20 -19.12 -3.98
CA THR A 93 -1.07 -18.27 -3.16
C THR A 93 -2.02 -19.17 -2.34
N PRO A 94 -1.52 -19.87 -1.31
CA PRO A 94 -2.37 -20.68 -0.43
C PRO A 94 -3.35 -19.79 0.34
N LEU A 95 -4.57 -20.29 0.52
CA LEU A 95 -5.63 -19.58 1.23
C LEU A 95 -5.57 -19.84 2.74
N SER A 96 -5.98 -18.84 3.52
CA SER A 96 -6.06 -18.93 4.98
C SER A 96 -7.21 -19.85 5.41
N ASP A 97 -6.91 -20.81 6.28
CA ASP A 97 -7.89 -21.70 6.89
C ASP A 97 -8.75 -21.00 7.94
N ASP A 98 -8.19 -20.07 8.71
CA ASP A 98 -8.92 -19.22 9.65
C ASP A 98 -9.94 -18.31 8.94
N GLU A 99 -9.60 -17.77 7.76
CA GLU A 99 -10.54 -16.95 6.98
C GLU A 99 -11.68 -17.80 6.40
N PHE A 100 -11.36 -19.00 5.90
CA PHE A 100 -12.38 -19.94 5.44
C PHE A 100 -13.32 -20.34 6.58
N LEU A 101 -12.77 -20.73 7.74
CA LEU A 101 -13.58 -21.15 8.88
C LEU A 101 -14.50 -20.03 9.37
N ARG A 102 -14.02 -18.78 9.39
CA ARG A 102 -14.84 -17.62 9.69
C ARG A 102 -15.95 -17.40 8.66
N ALA A 103 -15.63 -17.49 7.36
CA ALA A 103 -16.61 -17.32 6.29
C ALA A 103 -17.69 -18.40 6.30
N HIS A 104 -17.29 -19.66 6.56
CA HIS A 104 -18.22 -20.77 6.77
C HIS A 104 -19.10 -20.54 8.00
N TRP A 105 -18.50 -20.11 9.12
CA TRP A 105 -19.27 -19.77 10.32
C TRP A 105 -20.31 -18.67 10.07
N ILE A 106 -19.97 -17.63 9.30
CA ILE A 106 -20.91 -16.57 8.89
C ILE A 106 -22.09 -17.14 8.08
N ALA A 107 -21.84 -18.08 7.18
CA ALA A 107 -22.87 -18.67 6.33
C ALA A 107 -23.72 -19.73 7.07
N TYR A 108 -23.13 -20.46 8.02
CA TYR A 108 -23.78 -21.59 8.69
C TYR A 108 -24.48 -21.19 10.00
N PHE A 109 -23.87 -20.29 10.78
CA PHE A 109 -24.37 -19.87 12.09
C PHE A 109 -24.88 -18.42 12.08
N ALA A 110 -25.78 -18.09 13.02
CA ALA A 110 -26.32 -16.75 13.13
C ALA A 110 -25.20 -15.75 13.51
N TYR A 111 -24.96 -14.77 12.64
CA TYR A 111 -23.93 -13.76 12.87
C TYR A 111 -24.37 -12.73 13.94
N SER A 112 -23.54 -12.52 14.95
CA SER A 112 -23.69 -11.45 15.96
C SER A 112 -22.43 -10.58 16.05
N ARG A 113 -22.60 -9.33 16.50
CA ARG A 113 -21.59 -8.25 16.38
C ARG A 113 -20.72 -8.06 17.63
N ARG A 114 -20.70 -9.02 18.57
CA ARG A 114 -19.79 -9.00 19.74
C ARG A 114 -18.33 -9.18 19.22
N LYS A 115 -17.32 -8.89 20.04
CA LYS A 115 -15.97 -8.47 19.56
C LYS A 115 -15.11 -9.67 19.06
N GLY A 116 -13.95 -9.39 18.45
CA GLY A 116 -13.07 -10.36 17.76
C GLY A 116 -12.79 -11.70 18.48
N ASP A 117 -12.58 -12.74 17.67
CA ASP A 117 -12.52 -14.19 17.99
C ASP A 117 -13.82 -14.84 18.48
N ASP A 118 -14.94 -14.12 18.41
CA ASP A 118 -16.28 -14.66 18.67
C ASP A 118 -16.57 -15.97 17.94
N TYR A 119 -16.13 -16.13 16.69
CA TYR A 119 -16.48 -17.32 15.92
C TYR A 119 -15.82 -18.58 16.48
N ILE A 120 -14.53 -18.52 16.85
CA ILE A 120 -13.85 -19.70 17.39
C ILE A 120 -14.29 -19.96 18.83
N HIS A 121 -14.50 -18.93 19.64
CA HIS A 121 -15.10 -19.08 20.97
C HIS A 121 -16.51 -19.67 20.89
N PHE A 122 -17.33 -19.24 19.94
CA PHE A 122 -18.64 -19.80 19.67
C PHE A 122 -18.54 -21.27 19.26
N LEU A 123 -17.68 -21.61 18.29
CA LEU A 123 -17.52 -22.98 17.81
C LEU A 123 -17.05 -23.92 18.94
N LEU A 124 -16.06 -23.50 19.74
CA LEU A 124 -15.55 -24.30 20.85
C LEU A 124 -16.55 -24.41 22.02
N ASN A 125 -17.45 -23.44 22.19
CA ASN A 125 -18.55 -23.51 23.15
C ASN A 125 -19.68 -24.43 22.64
N LYS A 126 -20.11 -24.27 21.37
CA LYS A 126 -21.13 -25.13 20.74
C LYS A 126 -20.68 -26.59 20.73
N PHE A 127 -19.44 -26.84 20.28
CA PHE A 127 -18.80 -28.14 20.29
C PHE A 127 -18.01 -28.34 21.59
N SER A 128 -18.74 -28.45 22.70
CA SER A 128 -18.19 -28.66 24.04
C SER A 128 -18.73 -29.95 24.67
N VAL A 129 -17.94 -30.48 25.60
CA VAL A 129 -18.32 -31.63 26.44
C VAL A 129 -19.62 -31.37 27.19
N LYS A 130 -19.78 -30.14 27.69
CA LYS A 130 -21.00 -29.68 28.38
C LYS A 130 -22.26 -29.96 27.56
N ASN A 131 -22.27 -29.68 26.26
CA ASN A 131 -23.45 -29.87 25.41
C ASN A 131 -23.72 -31.36 25.08
N ILE A 132 -22.79 -32.28 25.31
CA ILE A 132 -23.06 -33.73 25.17
C ILE A 132 -23.84 -34.25 26.39
N PHE A 133 -23.48 -33.78 27.59
CA PHE A 133 -24.07 -34.25 28.85
C PHE A 133 -25.29 -33.44 29.32
N GLU A 134 -25.44 -32.19 28.85
CA GLU A 134 -26.70 -31.44 29.03
C GLU A 134 -27.81 -32.06 28.19
N LYS A 135 -28.92 -32.39 28.85
CA LYS A 135 -30.10 -32.99 28.22
C LYS A 135 -31.14 -31.92 27.88
N LYS A 136 -31.79 -32.04 26.73
CA LYS A 136 -32.95 -31.23 26.33
C LYS A 136 -34.17 -32.16 26.18
N THR A 137 -35.32 -31.71 26.65
CA THR A 137 -36.60 -32.39 26.44
C THR A 137 -37.14 -32.05 25.05
N VAL A 138 -37.40 -33.06 24.22
CA VAL A 138 -38.00 -32.91 22.90
C VAL A 138 -39.38 -33.57 22.90
N VAL A 139 -40.40 -32.84 22.42
CA VAL A 139 -41.76 -33.36 22.23
C VAL A 139 -41.81 -34.10 20.89
N VAL A 140 -42.22 -35.37 20.90
CA VAL A 140 -42.32 -36.19 19.68
C VAL A 140 -43.61 -35.86 18.93
N SER A 141 -43.56 -34.86 18.04
CA SER A 141 -44.53 -34.74 16.95
C SER A 141 -43.84 -35.10 15.64
N GLY A 142 -44.39 -36.11 14.94
CA GLY A 142 -43.82 -36.65 13.73
C GLY A 142 -43.87 -35.67 12.57
N GLU A 143 -42.82 -34.88 12.40
CA GLU A 143 -42.29 -34.33 11.15
C GLU A 143 -40.91 -33.72 11.47
N PHE A 144 -39.98 -33.83 10.53
CA PHE A 144 -38.55 -33.48 10.61
C PHE A 144 -38.18 -32.42 11.67
N PRO A 145 -37.15 -32.64 12.51
CA PRO A 145 -36.73 -31.63 13.47
C PRO A 145 -36.17 -30.44 12.69
N ALA A 146 -36.97 -29.36 12.63
CA ALA A 146 -36.47 -28.03 12.34
C ALA A 146 -35.30 -27.76 13.29
N VAL A 147 -34.17 -27.34 12.75
CA VAL A 147 -33.00 -26.91 13.51
C VAL A 147 -33.49 -25.82 14.47
N VAL A 148 -33.68 -26.18 15.74
CA VAL A 148 -34.06 -25.24 16.78
C VAL A 148 -32.91 -24.25 16.88
N GLY A 149 -33.16 -23.02 16.43
CA GLY A 149 -32.24 -21.92 16.61
C GLY A 149 -31.96 -21.77 18.10
N ASP A 150 -30.69 -21.80 18.48
CA ASP A 150 -30.23 -21.20 19.74
C ASP A 150 -30.44 -19.67 19.60
N SER A 151 -31.68 -19.24 19.76
CA SER A 151 -31.98 -17.90 20.21
C SER A 151 -31.92 -17.94 21.73
N GLU A 152 -30.77 -17.56 22.31
CA GLU A 152 -30.84 -16.93 23.63
C GLU A 152 -31.61 -15.62 23.45
N TYR A 153 -32.92 -15.69 23.68
CA TYR A 153 -33.81 -14.54 23.78
C TYR A 153 -33.66 -13.92 25.16
N ASP A 154 -33.63 -12.58 25.14
CA ASP A 154 -33.86 -11.66 26.24
C ASP A 154 -35.15 -12.06 27.01
N PRO A 155 -35.16 -12.11 28.36
CA PRO A 155 -36.33 -12.54 29.11
C PRO A 155 -37.29 -11.35 29.27
N ASP A 156 -38.30 -11.24 28.42
CA ASP A 156 -39.53 -10.46 28.69
C ASP A 156 -40.59 -10.71 27.60
N VAL A 157 -41.18 -11.91 27.59
CA VAL A 157 -42.53 -12.12 27.04
C VAL A 157 -43.20 -13.27 27.80
N ASP A 158 -44.12 -12.94 28.70
CA ASP A 158 -45.04 -13.90 29.32
C ASP A 158 -46.10 -14.35 28.31
N ILE A 159 -46.17 -15.66 28.05
CA ILE A 159 -47.35 -16.32 27.48
C ILE A 159 -47.61 -17.57 28.31
N GLU A 160 -48.67 -17.52 29.13
CA GLU A 160 -49.26 -18.67 29.81
C GLU A 160 -50.06 -19.50 28.80
N ASP A 161 -49.76 -20.81 28.70
CA ASP A 161 -50.74 -21.82 28.26
C ASP A 161 -50.33 -23.20 28.83
N GLU A 162 -51.30 -23.90 29.44
CA GLU A 162 -51.15 -25.23 30.07
C GLU A 162 -50.82 -26.33 29.03
N PRO A 163 -49.86 -27.25 29.29
CA PRO A 163 -49.60 -28.36 28.38
C PRO A 163 -50.46 -29.59 28.71
N GLY A 164 -51.14 -30.12 27.69
CA GLY A 164 -51.59 -31.51 27.66
C GLY A 164 -50.38 -32.46 27.57
N GLU A 165 -50.50 -33.63 28.21
CA GLU A 165 -49.46 -34.67 28.25
C GLU A 165 -49.06 -35.13 26.85
N ALA A 166 -47.84 -34.77 26.43
CA ALA A 166 -47.17 -35.33 25.26
C ALA A 166 -45.89 -36.06 25.73
N ASP A 167 -45.64 -37.24 25.17
CA ASP A 167 -44.44 -38.04 25.48
C ASP A 167 -43.17 -37.24 25.13
N THR A 168 -42.34 -36.98 26.14
CA THR A 168 -41.08 -36.26 26.01
C THR A 168 -39.90 -37.24 26.07
N VAL A 169 -38.94 -37.07 25.16
CA VAL A 169 -37.68 -37.84 25.16
C VAL A 169 -36.54 -36.91 25.54
N GLU A 170 -35.69 -37.33 26.48
CA GLU A 170 -34.46 -36.61 26.83
C GLU A 170 -33.35 -36.95 25.83
N VAL A 171 -32.90 -35.94 25.08
CA VAL A 171 -31.87 -36.08 24.04
C VAL A 171 -30.67 -35.20 24.43
N SER A 172 -29.46 -35.55 23.99
CA SER A 172 -28.29 -34.71 24.29
C SER A 172 -28.44 -33.39 23.53
N LYS A 173 -27.95 -32.29 24.11
CA LYS A 173 -27.99 -30.97 23.47
C LYS A 173 -27.08 -30.87 22.24
N LEU A 174 -26.10 -31.77 22.10
CA LEU A 174 -25.26 -31.94 20.92
C LEU A 174 -25.31 -33.39 20.43
N GLU A 175 -26.05 -33.64 19.36
CA GLU A 175 -26.17 -34.98 18.77
C GLU A 175 -25.01 -35.29 17.81
N PRO A 176 -24.62 -36.58 17.65
CA PRO A 176 -23.60 -36.96 16.66
C PRO A 176 -23.93 -36.53 15.23
N SER A 177 -25.22 -36.50 14.88
CA SER A 177 -25.72 -36.03 13.58
C SER A 177 -25.46 -34.54 13.36
N GLU A 178 -25.48 -33.70 14.39
CA GLU A 178 -25.15 -32.27 14.28
C GLU A 178 -23.68 -32.07 13.97
N ILE A 179 -22.78 -32.83 14.61
CA ILE A 179 -21.35 -32.83 14.30
C ILE A 179 -21.15 -33.27 12.85
N LEU A 180 -21.80 -34.36 12.43
CA LEU A 180 -21.68 -34.89 11.07
C LEU A 180 -22.17 -33.86 10.02
N ASN A 181 -23.32 -33.23 10.25
CA ASN A 181 -23.88 -32.22 9.35
C ASN A 181 -22.95 -31.00 9.21
N TYR A 182 -22.37 -30.53 10.32
CA TYR A 182 -21.40 -29.44 10.30
C TYR A 182 -20.12 -29.82 9.54
N VAL A 183 -19.61 -31.04 9.75
CA VAL A 183 -18.43 -31.58 9.05
C VAL A 183 -18.69 -31.69 7.54
N TYR A 184 -19.88 -32.12 7.13
CA TYR A 184 -20.24 -32.16 5.71
C TYR A 184 -20.40 -30.77 5.09
N SER A 185 -20.96 -29.79 5.83
CA SER A 185 -21.09 -28.43 5.30
C SER A 185 -19.73 -27.76 5.10
N LEU A 186 -18.75 -27.99 5.99
CA LEU A 186 -17.37 -27.53 5.78
C LEU A 186 -16.76 -28.12 4.50
N LYS A 187 -16.93 -29.43 4.31
CA LYS A 187 -16.41 -30.14 3.13
C LYS A 187 -17.04 -29.66 1.83
N ASP A 188 -18.34 -29.37 1.84
CA ASP A 188 -19.03 -28.91 0.63
C ASP A 188 -18.65 -27.48 0.24
N MET A 189 -18.56 -26.57 1.22
CA MET A 189 -18.40 -25.14 0.98
C MET A 189 -16.98 -24.73 0.57
N VAL A 190 -15.94 -25.48 0.98
CA VAL A 190 -14.54 -25.06 0.77
C VAL A 190 -14.14 -24.90 -0.70
N LYS A 191 -14.71 -25.70 -1.61
CA LYS A 191 -14.46 -25.56 -3.06
C LYS A 191 -15.01 -24.23 -3.60
N TYR A 192 -16.18 -23.81 -3.12
CA TYR A 192 -16.78 -22.53 -3.53
C TYR A 192 -16.04 -21.34 -2.92
N TRP A 193 -15.47 -21.50 -1.72
CA TRP A 193 -14.57 -20.50 -1.16
C TRP A 193 -13.36 -20.29 -2.06
N TYR A 194 -12.72 -21.37 -2.49
CA TYR A 194 -11.61 -21.35 -3.45
C TYR A 194 -12.01 -20.66 -4.77
N ASP A 195 -13.18 -20.99 -5.32
CA ASP A 195 -13.72 -20.40 -6.54
C ASP A 195 -13.86 -18.87 -6.45
N THR A 196 -14.13 -18.32 -5.26
CA THR A 196 -14.18 -16.87 -5.08
C THR A 196 -12.83 -16.18 -5.29
N PHE A 197 -11.71 -16.85 -5.04
CA PHE A 197 -10.36 -16.28 -5.20
C PHE A 197 -9.76 -16.58 -6.57
N PHE A 198 -10.00 -17.79 -7.08
CA PHE A 198 -9.41 -18.27 -8.32
C PHE A 198 -10.50 -18.70 -9.33
N PRO A 199 -11.40 -17.79 -9.74
CA PRO A 199 -12.55 -18.15 -10.58
C PRO A 199 -12.14 -18.80 -11.90
N MET A 200 -11.01 -18.37 -12.50
CA MET A 200 -10.53 -18.93 -13.76
C MET A 200 -10.14 -20.42 -13.68
N GLN A 201 -9.88 -20.94 -12.48
CA GLN A 201 -9.55 -22.35 -12.23
C GLN A 201 -10.76 -23.16 -11.76
N SER A 202 -11.93 -22.53 -11.72
CA SER A 202 -13.16 -23.13 -11.23
C SER A 202 -13.81 -24.00 -12.30
N ASP A 203 -14.18 -25.22 -11.91
CA ASP A 203 -15.08 -26.09 -12.70
C ASP A 203 -16.56 -25.86 -12.33
N ASN A 204 -16.79 -24.98 -11.35
CA ASN A 204 -18.07 -24.73 -10.71
C ASN A 204 -18.79 -23.47 -11.23
N LEU A 205 -18.14 -22.69 -12.09
CA LEU A 205 -18.61 -21.42 -12.63
C LEU A 205 -18.63 -21.47 -14.16
N THR A 206 -19.64 -20.84 -14.78
CA THR A 206 -19.63 -20.59 -16.23
C THR A 206 -18.57 -19.55 -16.61
N ASP A 207 -18.22 -19.44 -17.89
CA ASP A 207 -17.22 -18.46 -18.36
C ASP A 207 -17.61 -17.02 -18.00
N ASP A 208 -18.89 -16.67 -18.08
CA ASP A 208 -19.39 -15.34 -17.68
C ASP A 208 -19.29 -15.12 -16.16
N GLU A 209 -19.63 -16.13 -15.36
CA GLU A 209 -19.49 -16.06 -13.90
C GLU A 209 -18.04 -15.88 -13.49
N LYS A 210 -17.10 -16.57 -14.16
CA LYS A 210 -15.67 -16.43 -13.91
C LYS A 210 -15.21 -14.98 -14.09
N VAL A 211 -15.66 -14.33 -15.17
CA VAL A 211 -15.36 -12.93 -15.45
C VAL A 211 -15.93 -12.00 -14.37
N TRP A 212 -17.14 -12.27 -13.89
CA TRP A 212 -17.78 -11.45 -12.85
C TRP A 212 -17.16 -11.62 -11.47
N VAL A 213 -16.84 -12.84 -11.05
CA VAL A 213 -16.15 -13.08 -9.77
C VAL A 213 -14.75 -12.46 -9.80
N ASP A 214 -14.05 -12.57 -10.93
CA ASP A 214 -12.75 -11.91 -11.13
C ASP A 214 -12.88 -10.38 -11.09
N ARG A 215 -13.96 -9.81 -11.64
CA ARG A 215 -14.29 -8.39 -11.49
C ARG A 215 -14.49 -7.99 -10.04
N LEU A 216 -15.21 -8.78 -9.25
CA LEU A 216 -15.39 -8.54 -7.81
C LEU A 216 -14.04 -8.61 -7.05
N ASN A 217 -13.14 -9.50 -7.44
CA ASN A 217 -11.79 -9.55 -6.88
C ASN A 217 -10.99 -8.29 -7.21
N ARG A 218 -11.05 -7.79 -8.45
CA ARG A 218 -10.36 -6.56 -8.88
C ARG A 218 -10.84 -5.32 -8.15
N ILE A 219 -12.16 -5.14 -8.04
CA ILE A 219 -12.72 -3.97 -7.36
C ILE A 219 -12.47 -4.05 -5.84
N GLY A 220 -12.37 -5.26 -5.28
CA GLY A 220 -12.18 -5.52 -3.86
C GLY A 220 -13.48 -5.88 -3.15
N ILE A 221 -13.92 -7.13 -3.31
CA ILE A 221 -15.17 -7.74 -2.80
C ILE A 221 -15.39 -7.59 -1.28
N GLY A 222 -14.34 -7.48 -0.48
CA GLY A 222 -14.43 -7.24 0.96
C GLY A 222 -15.34 -8.22 1.70
N HIS A 223 -16.26 -7.69 2.50
CA HIS A 223 -17.17 -8.48 3.35
C HIS A 223 -18.28 -9.22 2.56
N PHE A 224 -18.43 -8.99 1.26
CA PHE A 224 -19.38 -9.77 0.45
C PHE A 224 -18.89 -11.19 0.13
N ARG A 225 -17.60 -11.50 0.34
CA ARG A 225 -17.03 -12.78 -0.07
C ARG A 225 -17.74 -14.02 0.52
N PRO A 226 -18.13 -14.07 1.81
CA PRO A 226 -18.91 -15.19 2.34
C PRO A 226 -20.27 -15.35 1.65
N LEU A 227 -20.96 -14.24 1.34
CA LEU A 227 -22.21 -14.28 0.58
C LEU A 227 -22.00 -14.84 -0.83
N ILE A 228 -20.94 -14.40 -1.54
CA ILE A 228 -20.63 -14.90 -2.88
C ILE A 228 -20.29 -16.39 -2.86
N MET A 229 -19.54 -16.85 -1.85
CA MET A 229 -19.28 -18.28 -1.62
C MET A 229 -20.61 -19.06 -1.48
N THR A 230 -21.52 -18.60 -0.64
CA THR A 230 -22.85 -19.22 -0.46
C THR A 230 -23.63 -19.28 -1.77
N VAL A 231 -23.67 -18.18 -2.52
CA VAL A 231 -24.46 -18.07 -3.74
C VAL A 231 -23.91 -18.97 -4.83
N ILE A 232 -22.58 -19.09 -4.97
CA ILE A 232 -21.97 -20.05 -5.89
C ILE A 232 -22.35 -21.50 -5.51
N GLY A 233 -22.42 -21.79 -4.21
CA GLY A 233 -22.81 -23.11 -3.70
C GLY A 233 -24.29 -23.45 -3.89
N ARG A 234 -25.17 -22.46 -4.04
CA ARG A 234 -26.60 -22.63 -4.38
C ARG A 234 -26.78 -23.03 -5.84
N ARG A 235 -26.60 -24.32 -6.13
CA ARG A 235 -26.68 -24.91 -7.49
C ARG A 235 -28.09 -24.92 -8.09
N ASP A 236 -29.10 -24.69 -7.26
CA ASP A 236 -30.48 -24.48 -7.68
C ASP A 236 -30.71 -23.09 -8.31
N LEU A 237 -29.79 -22.14 -8.13
CA LEU A 237 -29.85 -20.84 -8.79
C LEU A 237 -29.30 -20.92 -10.22
N SER A 238 -29.89 -20.17 -11.15
CA SER A 238 -29.33 -20.07 -12.51
C SER A 238 -28.05 -19.22 -12.52
N PRO A 239 -27.11 -19.46 -13.45
CA PRO A 239 -25.92 -18.61 -13.61
C PRO A 239 -26.26 -17.14 -13.81
N GLU A 240 -27.33 -16.83 -14.56
CA GLU A 240 -27.80 -15.47 -14.82
C GLU A 240 -28.20 -14.78 -13.53
N LYS A 241 -28.87 -15.50 -12.62
CA LYS A 241 -29.30 -14.96 -11.34
C LYS A 241 -28.14 -14.67 -10.40
N ARG A 242 -27.12 -15.53 -10.40
CA ARG A 242 -25.88 -15.28 -9.64
C ARG A 242 -25.13 -14.08 -10.19
N ILE A 243 -25.05 -13.94 -11.51
CA ILE A 243 -24.45 -12.78 -12.19
C ILE A 243 -25.18 -11.48 -11.86
N GLU A 244 -26.51 -11.51 -11.77
CA GLU A 244 -27.32 -10.35 -11.38
C GLU A 244 -26.93 -9.85 -9.98
N LEU A 245 -26.79 -10.77 -9.01
CA LEU A 245 -26.29 -10.44 -7.68
C LEU A 245 -24.85 -9.89 -7.73
N PHE A 246 -23.95 -10.52 -8.49
CA PHE A 246 -22.57 -10.05 -8.63
C PHE A 246 -22.53 -8.61 -9.19
N THR A 247 -23.43 -8.29 -10.11
CA THR A 247 -23.59 -6.95 -10.68
C THR A 247 -24.06 -5.94 -9.63
N ALA A 248 -25.07 -6.30 -8.83
CA ALA A 248 -25.57 -5.44 -7.76
C ALA A 248 -24.49 -5.17 -6.69
N VAL A 249 -23.74 -6.21 -6.28
CA VAL A 249 -22.62 -6.08 -5.33
C VAL A 249 -21.50 -5.20 -5.89
N GLU A 250 -21.13 -5.37 -7.16
CA GLU A 250 -20.12 -4.52 -7.82
C GLU A 250 -20.54 -3.06 -7.85
N ARG A 251 -21.81 -2.79 -8.20
CA ARG A 251 -22.40 -1.45 -8.19
C ARG A 251 -22.37 -0.83 -6.79
N PHE A 252 -22.76 -1.57 -5.76
CA PHE A 252 -22.70 -1.14 -4.37
C PHE A 252 -21.27 -0.77 -3.96
N ILE A 253 -20.30 -1.65 -4.24
CA ILE A 253 -18.89 -1.40 -3.89
C ILE A 253 -18.37 -0.15 -4.59
N PHE A 254 -18.69 0.02 -5.88
CA PHE A 254 -18.24 1.18 -6.64
C PHE A 254 -18.82 2.48 -6.06
N ILE A 255 -20.13 2.55 -5.88
CA ILE A 255 -20.81 3.77 -5.41
C ILE A 255 -20.47 4.06 -3.94
N CYS A 256 -20.69 3.12 -3.03
CA CYS A 256 -20.50 3.37 -1.59
C CYS A 256 -19.02 3.48 -1.20
N PHE A 257 -18.15 2.65 -1.76
CA PHE A 257 -16.74 2.58 -1.31
C PHE A 257 -15.76 3.29 -2.23
N ARG A 258 -15.95 3.27 -3.56
CA ARG A 258 -14.99 3.88 -4.50
C ARG A 258 -15.30 5.35 -4.78
N LEU A 259 -16.58 5.73 -4.75
CA LEU A 259 -17.03 7.13 -4.85
C LEU A 259 -17.32 7.73 -3.48
N GLY A 260 -18.14 7.07 -2.66
CA GLY A 260 -18.60 7.62 -1.38
C GLY A 260 -17.59 7.59 -0.24
N TYR A 261 -16.54 6.77 -0.34
CA TYR A 261 -15.53 6.55 0.71
C TYR A 261 -16.13 6.11 2.07
N PHE A 262 -17.17 5.28 2.03
CA PHE A 262 -17.80 4.80 3.26
C PHE A 262 -16.85 3.86 4.01
N ASN A 263 -17.12 3.65 5.29
CA ASN A 263 -16.37 2.67 6.08
C ASN A 263 -16.49 1.27 5.44
N ALA A 264 -15.39 0.51 5.38
CA ALA A 264 -15.35 -0.85 4.83
C ALA A 264 -16.33 -1.83 5.49
N THR A 265 -16.82 -1.52 6.71
CA THR A 265 -17.82 -2.32 7.43
C THR A 265 -19.27 -1.87 7.20
N PHE A 266 -19.52 -0.84 6.39
CA PHE A 266 -20.87 -0.36 6.10
C PHE A 266 -21.74 -1.51 5.58
N ARG A 267 -22.89 -1.73 6.23
CA ARG A 267 -23.87 -2.80 5.95
C ARG A 267 -23.34 -4.25 6.04
N SER A 268 -22.14 -4.44 6.60
CA SER A 268 -21.53 -5.78 6.69
C SER A 268 -22.35 -6.78 7.50
N SER A 269 -23.00 -6.35 8.59
CA SER A 269 -23.79 -7.26 9.43
C SER A 269 -25.03 -7.77 8.72
N GLU A 270 -25.68 -6.90 7.97
CA GLU A 270 -26.86 -7.17 7.17
C GLU A 270 -26.53 -8.21 6.09
N TYR A 271 -25.43 -8.02 5.36
CA TYR A 271 -25.03 -8.96 4.31
C TYR A 271 -24.41 -10.26 4.83
N TYR A 272 -23.84 -10.26 6.05
CA TYR A 272 -23.48 -11.50 6.73
C TYR A 272 -24.71 -12.31 7.14
N ARG A 273 -25.77 -11.67 7.65
CA ARG A 273 -27.05 -12.36 7.92
C ARG A 273 -27.69 -12.88 6.63
N ALA A 274 -27.67 -12.08 5.56
CA ALA A 274 -28.17 -12.50 4.25
C ALA A 274 -27.40 -13.73 3.72
N ALA A 275 -26.09 -13.80 3.92
CA ALA A 275 -25.31 -14.99 3.54
C ALA A 275 -25.84 -16.27 4.16
N ARG A 276 -26.26 -16.22 5.44
CA ARG A 276 -26.91 -17.36 6.11
C ARG A 276 -28.31 -17.62 5.58
N SER A 277 -29.16 -16.60 5.46
CA SER A 277 -30.54 -16.80 5.01
C SER A 277 -30.61 -17.34 3.57
N ILE A 278 -29.69 -16.92 2.69
CA ILE A 278 -29.53 -17.52 1.35
C ILE A 278 -29.00 -18.96 1.45
N TYR A 279 -28.07 -19.25 2.35
CA TYR A 279 -27.56 -20.62 2.56
C TYR A 279 -28.69 -21.59 2.96
N LEU A 280 -29.54 -21.17 3.90
CA LEU A 280 -30.67 -21.94 4.41
C LEU A 280 -31.93 -21.86 3.55
N LYS A 281 -31.91 -21.08 2.46
CA LYS A 281 -33.06 -20.82 1.58
C LYS A 281 -34.25 -20.16 2.30
N GLU A 282 -33.97 -19.39 3.35
CA GLU A 282 -34.93 -18.59 4.12
C GLU A 282 -35.21 -17.23 3.45
N MET A 283 -34.30 -16.76 2.60
CA MET A 283 -34.41 -15.49 1.87
C MET A 283 -34.40 -15.76 0.37
N ASP A 284 -35.25 -15.06 -0.38
CA ASP A 284 -35.22 -15.07 -1.83
C ASP A 284 -34.05 -14.22 -2.35
N ILE A 285 -33.41 -14.66 -3.43
CA ILE A 285 -32.27 -13.94 -3.99
C ILE A 285 -32.68 -12.62 -4.65
N ASP A 286 -33.89 -12.53 -5.20
CA ASP A 286 -34.45 -11.28 -5.73
C ASP A 286 -34.58 -10.22 -4.65
N ASP A 287 -35.08 -10.59 -3.47
CA ASP A 287 -35.20 -9.67 -2.34
C ASP A 287 -33.84 -9.12 -1.90
N LEU A 288 -32.79 -9.96 -1.95
CA LEU A 288 -31.43 -9.53 -1.62
C LEU A 288 -30.86 -8.59 -2.69
N ILE A 289 -31.06 -8.90 -3.97
CA ILE A 289 -30.64 -8.05 -5.08
C ILE A 289 -31.31 -6.68 -4.97
N ASN A 290 -32.61 -6.65 -4.66
CA ASN A 290 -33.37 -5.42 -4.46
C ASN A 290 -32.86 -4.62 -3.26
N ASP A 291 -32.64 -5.24 -2.08
CA ASP A 291 -32.07 -4.53 -0.91
C ASP A 291 -30.71 -3.89 -1.23
N ILE A 292 -29.83 -4.61 -1.94
CA ILE A 292 -28.52 -4.07 -2.33
C ILE A 292 -28.68 -2.88 -3.28
N ASN A 293 -29.56 -2.99 -4.28
CA ASN A 293 -29.81 -1.92 -5.25
C ASN A 293 -30.45 -0.69 -4.60
N ASP A 294 -31.46 -0.88 -3.77
CA ASP A 294 -32.17 0.19 -3.05
C ASP A 294 -31.23 0.89 -2.05
N THR A 295 -30.45 0.10 -1.30
CA THR A 295 -29.42 0.65 -0.41
C THR A 295 -28.39 1.46 -1.19
N THR A 296 -27.96 0.97 -2.37
CA THR A 296 -27.02 1.70 -3.22
C THR A 296 -27.63 3.01 -3.70
N GLU A 297 -28.87 2.99 -4.20
CA GLU A 297 -29.58 4.14 -4.74
C GLU A 297 -29.76 5.24 -3.69
N ALA A 298 -30.21 4.85 -2.49
CA ALA A 298 -30.41 5.76 -1.36
C ALA A 298 -29.13 6.48 -0.91
N ASN A 299 -27.95 5.96 -1.28
CA ASN A 299 -26.66 6.50 -0.87
C ASN A 299 -25.92 7.27 -1.99
N ILE A 300 -26.44 7.31 -3.22
CA ILE A 300 -25.82 8.05 -4.34
C ILE A 300 -25.70 9.54 -4.01
N GLU A 301 -26.78 10.15 -3.50
CA GLU A 301 -26.82 11.59 -3.21
C GLU A 301 -25.72 12.02 -2.22
N TYR A 302 -25.35 11.14 -1.30
CA TYR A 302 -24.25 11.37 -0.35
C TYR A 302 -22.88 10.98 -0.94
N ALA A 303 -22.83 9.94 -1.78
CA ALA A 303 -21.58 9.47 -2.38
C ALA A 303 -20.97 10.46 -3.38
N LEU A 304 -21.78 11.10 -4.23
CA LEU A 304 -21.27 11.98 -5.29
C LEU A 304 -20.57 13.26 -4.76
N PRO A 305 -21.13 14.00 -3.78
CA PRO A 305 -20.42 15.14 -3.18
C PRO A 305 -19.11 14.73 -2.52
N ASN A 306 -19.08 13.62 -1.78
CA ASN A 306 -17.86 13.10 -1.16
C ASN A 306 -16.79 12.76 -2.21
N PHE A 307 -17.21 12.14 -3.32
CA PHE A 307 -16.32 11.84 -4.44
C PHE A 307 -15.70 13.11 -5.00
N ILE A 308 -16.53 14.11 -5.31
CA ILE A 308 -16.09 15.40 -5.85
C ILE A 308 -15.10 16.08 -4.92
N THR A 309 -15.42 16.21 -3.63
CA THR A 309 -14.52 16.83 -2.65
C THR A 309 -13.18 16.11 -2.53
N LYS A 310 -13.17 14.77 -2.64
CA LYS A 310 -11.91 14.00 -2.63
C LYS A 310 -11.09 14.24 -3.89
N ILE A 311 -11.72 14.29 -5.05
CA ILE A 311 -11.05 14.58 -6.32
C ILE A 311 -10.53 16.01 -6.34
N GLU A 312 -11.32 17.02 -5.93
CA GLU A 312 -10.89 18.41 -5.76
C GLU A 312 -9.63 18.47 -4.87
N LYS A 313 -9.64 17.80 -3.71
CA LYS A 313 -8.46 17.70 -2.83
C LYS A 313 -7.26 17.05 -3.52
N HIS A 314 -7.46 16.08 -4.41
CA HIS A 314 -6.34 15.49 -5.14
C HIS A 314 -5.75 16.45 -6.17
N PHE A 315 -6.55 17.32 -6.78
CA PHE A 315 -6.05 18.40 -7.63
C PHE A 315 -5.30 19.47 -6.82
N ASP A 316 -5.77 19.83 -5.63
CA ASP A 316 -5.03 20.73 -4.72
C ASP A 316 -3.62 20.19 -4.40
N ASN A 317 -3.48 18.85 -4.38
CA ASN A 317 -2.21 18.15 -4.19
C ASN A 317 -1.48 17.84 -5.50
N LYS A 318 -1.85 18.48 -6.62
CA LYS A 318 -1.26 18.34 -7.96
C LYS A 318 -1.30 16.92 -8.57
N GLY A 319 -2.17 16.05 -8.06
CA GLY A 319 -2.31 14.67 -8.53
C GLY A 319 -3.58 14.38 -9.31
N GLY A 320 -4.66 15.14 -9.07
CA GLY A 320 -5.96 14.92 -9.73
C GLY A 320 -6.44 13.47 -9.67
N PHE A 321 -6.98 12.95 -10.77
CA PHE A 321 -7.47 11.56 -10.85
C PHE A 321 -6.35 10.51 -10.75
N TYR A 322 -5.08 10.87 -10.94
CA TYR A 322 -3.97 9.94 -10.77
C TYR A 322 -3.83 9.47 -9.31
N TYR A 323 -4.26 10.30 -8.34
CA TYR A 323 -4.29 9.93 -6.92
C TYR A 323 -5.58 9.21 -6.49
N TRP A 324 -6.56 9.08 -7.38
CA TRP A 324 -7.76 8.30 -7.08
C TRP A 324 -7.44 6.81 -7.07
N ASN A 325 -7.54 6.18 -5.90
CA ASN A 325 -7.17 4.77 -5.70
C ASN A 325 -7.85 3.79 -6.67
N SER A 326 -9.04 4.14 -7.18
CA SER A 326 -9.85 3.28 -8.04
C SER A 326 -9.62 3.53 -9.53
N ILE A 327 -8.71 4.45 -9.91
CA ILE A 327 -8.48 4.84 -11.31
C ILE A 327 -8.13 3.65 -12.20
N LYS A 328 -7.33 2.70 -11.69
CA LYS A 328 -6.94 1.49 -12.44
C LYS A 328 -8.14 0.61 -12.76
N TYR A 329 -9.01 0.37 -11.77
CA TYR A 329 -10.22 -0.42 -11.97
C TYR A 329 -11.18 0.27 -12.95
N PHE A 330 -11.38 1.58 -12.79
CA PHE A 330 -12.24 2.36 -13.67
C PHE A 330 -11.78 2.31 -15.14
N LEU A 331 -10.48 2.56 -15.39
CA LEU A 331 -9.92 2.52 -16.74
C LEU A 331 -9.89 1.12 -17.34
N TYR A 332 -9.73 0.08 -16.50
CA TYR A 332 -9.85 -1.31 -16.92
C TYR A 332 -11.27 -1.63 -17.42
N GLU A 333 -12.31 -1.20 -16.70
CA GLU A 333 -13.70 -1.44 -17.12
C GLU A 333 -14.04 -0.66 -18.40
N TYR A 334 -13.44 0.52 -18.60
CA TYR A 334 -13.56 1.26 -19.87
C TYR A 334 -12.92 0.49 -21.03
N GLU A 335 -11.71 -0.04 -20.86
CA GLU A 335 -11.07 -0.91 -21.85
C GLU A 335 -11.94 -2.15 -22.13
N TYR A 336 -12.46 -2.80 -21.08
CA TYR A 336 -13.33 -3.96 -21.20
C TYR A 336 -14.55 -3.66 -22.09
N GLN A 337 -15.16 -2.49 -21.92
CA GLN A 337 -16.26 -2.04 -22.77
C GLN A 337 -15.82 -1.85 -24.23
N LEU A 338 -14.67 -1.22 -24.46
CA LEU A 338 -14.13 -1.01 -25.80
C LEU A 338 -13.81 -2.34 -26.51
N ALA A 339 -13.20 -3.30 -25.81
CA ALA A 339 -12.90 -4.61 -26.37
C ALA A 339 -14.16 -5.40 -26.74
N LYS A 340 -15.19 -5.38 -25.86
CA LYS A 340 -16.48 -6.01 -26.14
C LYS A 340 -17.16 -5.38 -27.37
N LYS A 341 -17.06 -4.05 -27.52
CA LYS A 341 -17.57 -3.33 -28.71
C LYS A 341 -16.85 -3.74 -30.00
N ASN A 342 -15.58 -4.15 -29.91
CA ASN A 342 -14.77 -4.61 -31.04
C ASN A 342 -14.78 -6.14 -31.21
N ASN A 343 -15.74 -6.85 -30.59
CA ASN A 343 -15.91 -8.31 -30.67
C ASN A 343 -14.70 -9.13 -30.21
N LEU A 344 -13.97 -8.64 -29.20
CA LEU A 344 -12.96 -9.43 -28.50
C LEU A 344 -13.52 -9.92 -27.17
N ASP A 345 -13.68 -11.23 -27.06
CA ASP A 345 -14.39 -11.88 -25.94
C ASP A 345 -13.56 -11.98 -24.65
N LYS A 346 -12.25 -11.69 -24.68
CA LYS A 346 -11.38 -11.80 -23.50
C LYS A 346 -10.49 -10.59 -23.36
N VAL A 347 -10.73 -9.78 -22.34
CA VAL A 347 -9.78 -8.80 -21.82
C VAL A 347 -9.19 -9.35 -20.54
N SER A 348 -7.86 -9.49 -20.52
CA SER A 348 -7.08 -9.87 -19.35
C SER A 348 -6.16 -8.70 -18.98
N TRP A 349 -5.80 -8.56 -17.71
CA TRP A 349 -4.73 -7.63 -17.30
C TRP A 349 -3.38 -7.91 -18.00
N GLU A 350 -3.20 -9.12 -18.53
CA GLU A 350 -2.10 -9.48 -19.43
C GLU A 350 -2.03 -8.57 -20.67
N MET A 351 -3.15 -7.94 -21.08
CA MET A 351 -3.15 -6.94 -22.15
C MET A 351 -2.44 -5.64 -21.77
N PHE A 352 -2.33 -5.38 -20.46
CA PHE A 352 -1.66 -4.20 -19.89
C PHE A 352 -0.30 -4.54 -19.28
N THR A 353 0.23 -5.75 -19.49
CA THR A 353 1.53 -6.19 -18.95
C THR A 353 2.28 -6.95 -20.04
N LYS A 354 3.55 -6.60 -20.30
CA LYS A 354 4.30 -7.25 -21.39
C LYS A 354 4.88 -8.62 -21.01
N THR A 355 5.09 -8.84 -19.72
CA THR A 355 5.67 -10.07 -19.14
C THR A 355 5.03 -10.32 -17.78
N GLU A 356 5.16 -11.54 -17.24
CA GLU A 356 4.63 -11.88 -15.90
C GLU A 356 5.17 -10.99 -14.76
N LYS A 357 6.33 -10.35 -14.95
CA LYS A 357 6.94 -9.43 -13.97
C LYS A 357 6.52 -7.97 -14.18
N ASP A 358 5.93 -7.65 -15.32
CA ASP A 358 5.50 -6.29 -15.67
C ASP A 358 4.21 -5.94 -14.92
N LYS A 359 4.02 -4.66 -14.63
CA LYS A 359 2.86 -4.18 -13.84
C LYS A 359 2.09 -3.15 -14.63
N VAL A 360 0.81 -3.06 -14.32
CA VAL A 360 -0.06 -2.02 -14.85
C VAL A 360 0.30 -0.69 -14.20
N SER A 361 0.67 0.29 -15.02
CA SER A 361 0.84 1.69 -14.64
C SER A 361 -0.24 2.57 -15.27
N ILE A 362 -0.29 3.82 -14.84
CA ILE A 362 -1.12 4.86 -15.46
C ILE A 362 -0.19 5.83 -16.15
N GLU A 363 -0.35 5.97 -17.46
CA GLU A 363 0.34 6.92 -18.32
C GLU A 363 -0.33 8.30 -18.26
N HIS A 364 0.50 9.33 -18.29
CA HIS A 364 0.05 10.72 -18.50
C HIS A 364 0.36 11.10 -19.95
N ILE A 365 -0.68 11.22 -20.79
CA ILE A 365 -0.49 11.50 -22.22
C ILE A 365 0.27 12.82 -22.39
N LEU A 366 -0.28 13.92 -21.84
CA LEU A 366 0.46 15.12 -21.46
C LEU A 366 1.31 14.77 -20.21
N PRO A 367 2.65 14.75 -20.30
CA PRO A 367 3.49 14.39 -19.17
C PRO A 367 3.38 15.40 -18.02
N GLN A 368 3.60 14.94 -16.78
CA GLN A 368 3.67 15.80 -15.59
C GLN A 368 4.80 16.84 -15.69
N THR A 369 5.87 16.54 -16.42
CA THR A 369 6.97 17.48 -16.70
C THR A 369 7.12 17.65 -18.22
N PRO A 370 6.33 18.53 -18.86
CA PRO A 370 6.30 18.68 -20.32
C PRO A 370 7.52 19.46 -20.87
N SER A 371 8.72 18.89 -20.75
CA SER A 371 9.97 19.58 -21.11
C SER A 371 10.23 19.71 -22.61
N LYS A 372 9.68 18.81 -23.43
CA LYS A 372 9.85 18.82 -24.90
C LYS A 372 9.17 20.04 -25.54
N TYR A 373 9.79 20.55 -26.62
CA TYR A 373 9.27 21.71 -27.38
C TYR A 373 7.80 21.53 -27.77
N TYR A 374 7.43 20.33 -28.27
CA TYR A 374 6.05 20.01 -28.63
C TYR A 374 5.07 20.36 -27.51
N TRP A 375 5.29 19.85 -26.29
CA TRP A 375 4.38 20.09 -25.18
C TRP A 375 4.38 21.55 -24.72
N ARG A 376 5.57 22.17 -24.60
CA ARG A 376 5.71 23.60 -24.25
C ARG A 376 4.96 24.48 -25.23
N ASN A 377 5.09 24.22 -26.53
CA ASN A 377 4.45 25.00 -27.58
C ASN A 377 2.95 24.70 -27.67
N GLN A 378 2.54 23.44 -27.56
CA GLN A 378 1.15 23.01 -27.69
C GLN A 378 0.25 23.59 -26.58
N PHE A 379 0.82 23.82 -25.39
CA PHE A 379 0.10 24.33 -24.22
C PHE A 379 0.61 25.71 -23.75
N ARG A 380 1.27 26.48 -24.63
CA ARG A 380 1.91 27.78 -24.33
C ARG A 380 0.98 28.88 -23.81
N GLN A 381 -0.33 28.72 -23.98
CA GLN A 381 -1.38 29.63 -23.50
C GLN A 381 -1.78 29.38 -22.03
N PHE A 382 -1.22 28.34 -21.40
CA PHE A 382 -1.55 27.93 -20.05
C PHE A 382 -0.37 28.14 -19.09
N SER A 383 -0.70 28.56 -17.88
CA SER A 383 0.26 28.67 -16.77
C SER A 383 0.73 27.29 -16.29
N SER A 384 1.84 27.24 -15.56
CA SER A 384 2.35 25.97 -15.01
C SER A 384 1.34 25.26 -14.09
N GLU A 385 0.53 26.02 -13.36
CA GLU A 385 -0.53 25.47 -12.51
C GLU A 385 -1.69 24.87 -13.33
N GLU A 386 -2.11 25.55 -14.41
CA GLU A 386 -3.10 25.01 -15.34
C GLU A 386 -2.61 23.73 -16.05
N ILE A 387 -1.30 23.64 -16.33
CA ILE A 387 -0.66 22.41 -16.85
C ILE A 387 -0.72 21.28 -15.81
N ASP A 388 -0.44 21.56 -14.53
CA ASP A 388 -0.55 20.57 -13.46
C ASP A 388 -1.98 19.99 -13.43
N PHE A 389 -3.01 20.84 -13.52
CA PHE A 389 -4.41 20.42 -13.59
C PHE A 389 -4.74 19.60 -14.84
N LEU A 390 -4.29 20.03 -16.02
CA LEU A 390 -4.47 19.28 -17.27
C LEU A 390 -3.80 17.92 -17.23
N SER A 391 -2.62 17.82 -16.61
CA SER A 391 -1.88 16.57 -16.51
C SER A 391 -2.61 15.55 -15.61
N GLY A 392 -3.24 16.02 -14.52
CA GLY A 392 -4.01 15.21 -13.57
C GLY A 392 -5.48 14.96 -13.95
N ALA A 393 -5.97 15.53 -15.06
CA ALA A 393 -7.34 15.36 -15.51
C ALA A 393 -7.63 13.94 -15.99
N LEU A 394 -8.86 13.45 -15.77
CA LEU A 394 -9.27 12.07 -16.09
C LEU A 394 -8.99 11.71 -17.56
N GLY A 395 -9.30 12.62 -18.48
CA GLY A 395 -9.10 12.47 -19.91
C GLY A 395 -7.62 12.36 -20.33
N ASN A 396 -6.68 12.74 -19.48
CA ASN A 396 -5.24 12.64 -19.76
C ASN A 396 -4.62 11.30 -19.31
N LEU A 397 -5.38 10.45 -18.62
CA LEU A 397 -4.88 9.20 -18.02
C LEU A 397 -5.22 7.98 -18.87
N LEU A 398 -4.24 7.09 -19.05
CA LEU A 398 -4.38 5.82 -19.77
C LEU A 398 -3.78 4.65 -18.98
N PRO A 399 -4.43 3.48 -18.95
CA PRO A 399 -3.82 2.26 -18.43
C PRO A 399 -2.79 1.74 -19.44
N LEU A 400 -1.58 1.44 -18.98
CA LEU A 400 -0.47 1.02 -19.81
C LEU A 400 0.44 0.07 -19.03
N SER A 401 1.26 -0.70 -19.74
CA SER A 401 2.31 -1.47 -19.07
C SER A 401 3.40 -0.54 -18.56
N GLN A 402 3.93 -0.85 -17.37
CA GLN A 402 4.98 -0.05 -16.74
C GLN A 402 6.22 0.04 -17.63
N SER A 403 6.58 -1.06 -18.30
CA SER A 403 7.70 -1.10 -19.24
C SER A 403 7.52 -0.15 -20.43
N ILE A 404 6.33 -0.10 -21.03
CA ILE A 404 6.03 0.78 -22.17
C ILE A 404 5.94 2.23 -21.71
N ASN A 405 5.21 2.51 -20.62
CA ASN A 405 5.10 3.84 -20.03
C ASN A 405 6.50 4.43 -19.74
N SER A 406 7.38 3.66 -19.10
CA SER A 406 8.76 4.09 -18.83
C SER A 406 9.57 4.39 -20.10
N ALA A 407 9.30 3.66 -21.20
CA ALA A 407 9.96 3.85 -22.48
C ALA A 407 9.41 5.05 -23.28
N LEU A 408 8.16 5.48 -23.03
CA LEU A 408 7.55 6.64 -23.70
C LEU A 408 8.11 7.97 -23.19
N GLN A 409 8.50 8.04 -21.91
CA GLN A 409 9.07 9.24 -21.29
C GLN A 409 8.20 10.50 -21.55
N ASN A 410 8.84 11.65 -21.77
CA ASN A 410 8.18 12.91 -22.11
C ASN A 410 8.13 13.16 -23.62
N ASP A 411 8.20 12.11 -24.44
CA ASP A 411 8.14 12.21 -25.89
C ASP A 411 6.92 13.01 -26.37
N SER A 412 7.03 13.61 -27.56
CA SER A 412 5.91 14.29 -28.20
C SER A 412 4.73 13.32 -28.42
N PHE A 413 3.53 13.85 -28.61
CA PHE A 413 2.38 12.99 -28.84
C PHE A 413 2.55 12.08 -30.07
N GLU A 414 3.09 12.62 -31.17
CA GLU A 414 3.38 11.86 -32.40
C GLU A 414 4.35 10.69 -32.14
N ASP A 415 5.40 10.94 -31.36
CA ASP A 415 6.36 9.91 -30.99
C ASP A 415 5.75 8.84 -30.08
N LYS A 416 4.81 9.24 -29.20
CA LYS A 416 4.09 8.28 -28.33
C LYS A 416 3.09 7.43 -29.12
N LYS A 417 2.51 7.96 -30.19
CA LYS A 417 1.61 7.22 -31.11
C LYS A 417 2.36 6.15 -31.89
N THR A 418 3.51 6.51 -32.44
CA THR A 418 4.25 5.69 -33.40
C THR A 418 5.22 4.71 -32.73
N SER A 419 5.45 3.56 -33.37
CA SER A 419 6.48 2.63 -32.92
C SER A 419 7.85 3.10 -33.41
N LYS A 420 8.87 3.11 -32.53
CA LYS A 420 10.22 3.55 -32.89
C LYS A 420 11.12 2.36 -33.28
N ASN A 421 12.10 2.62 -34.16
CA ASN A 421 13.14 1.64 -34.52
C ASN A 421 13.89 1.21 -33.25
N GLY A 422 13.82 -0.09 -32.92
CA GLY A 422 14.31 -0.65 -31.65
C GLY A 422 13.27 -1.43 -30.83
N GLY A 423 12.03 -1.60 -31.35
CA GLY A 423 11.02 -2.47 -30.75
C GLY A 423 10.15 -1.80 -29.67
N ARG A 424 10.20 -0.46 -29.55
CA ARG A 424 9.28 0.29 -28.68
C ARG A 424 7.91 0.40 -29.35
N ARG A 425 6.88 -0.20 -28.73
CA ARG A 425 5.48 -0.13 -29.15
C ARG A 425 4.88 1.24 -28.79
N GLY A 426 4.27 1.91 -29.76
CA GLY A 426 3.45 3.12 -29.54
C GLY A 426 1.98 2.79 -29.34
N TYR A 427 1.16 3.82 -29.08
CA TYR A 427 -0.27 3.68 -28.81
C TYR A 427 -1.08 3.02 -29.93
N GLN A 428 -0.66 3.16 -31.20
CA GLN A 428 -1.36 2.59 -32.36
C GLN A 428 -1.41 1.05 -32.36
N ASN A 429 -0.48 0.41 -31.65
CA ASN A 429 -0.42 -1.05 -31.49
C ASN A 429 -0.81 -1.45 -30.06
N GLY A 430 -1.56 -0.57 -29.40
CA GLY A 430 -1.90 -0.57 -27.99
C GLY A 430 -3.10 -1.43 -27.60
N SER A 431 -3.58 -1.22 -26.37
CA SER A 431 -4.95 -1.54 -25.97
C SER A 431 -5.95 -0.68 -26.77
N HIS A 432 -7.25 -0.99 -26.72
CA HIS A 432 -8.26 -0.22 -27.43
C HIS A 432 -8.32 1.24 -26.98
N SER A 433 -8.14 1.51 -25.68
CA SER A 433 -8.06 2.89 -25.19
C SER A 433 -6.82 3.62 -25.69
N GLU A 434 -5.69 2.93 -25.90
CA GLU A 434 -4.50 3.53 -26.53
C GLU A 434 -4.76 3.82 -28.02
N ILE A 435 -5.36 2.87 -28.73
CA ILE A 435 -5.70 3.02 -30.16
C ILE A 435 -6.69 4.17 -30.35
N GLU A 436 -7.70 4.29 -29.49
CA GLU A 436 -8.65 5.39 -29.49
C GLU A 436 -7.94 6.74 -29.35
N VAL A 437 -6.98 6.86 -28.42
CA VAL A 437 -6.18 8.09 -28.27
C VAL A 437 -5.28 8.32 -29.47
N ALA A 438 -4.72 7.27 -30.06
CA ALA A 438 -3.82 7.36 -31.20
C ALA A 438 -4.49 7.86 -32.50
N GLN A 439 -5.83 7.88 -32.56
CA GLN A 439 -6.60 8.45 -33.67
C GLN A 439 -6.58 9.97 -33.70
N GLU A 440 -6.25 10.62 -32.58
CA GLU A 440 -6.14 12.08 -32.52
C GLU A 440 -4.92 12.56 -33.31
N ILE A 441 -5.09 13.67 -34.04
CA ILE A 441 -4.00 14.28 -34.80
C ILE A 441 -2.96 14.84 -33.82
N ASP A 442 -3.43 15.64 -32.86
CA ASP A 442 -2.65 16.27 -31.80
C ASP A 442 -3.30 16.05 -30.44
N TRP A 443 -2.52 16.20 -29.37
CA TRP A 443 -3.05 16.14 -28.01
C TRP A 443 -3.19 17.54 -27.43
N THR A 444 -4.42 18.03 -27.34
CA THR A 444 -4.74 19.39 -26.89
C THR A 444 -5.51 19.40 -25.57
N ALA A 445 -5.56 20.56 -24.91
CA ALA A 445 -6.43 20.74 -23.74
C ALA A 445 -7.92 20.45 -24.04
N GLY A 446 -8.36 20.73 -25.27
CA GLY A 446 -9.71 20.38 -25.74
C GLY A 446 -9.93 18.87 -25.86
N ASN A 447 -8.91 18.10 -26.25
CA ASN A 447 -9.00 16.63 -26.27
C ASN A 447 -9.10 16.08 -24.84
N ILE A 448 -8.30 16.61 -23.91
CA ILE A 448 -8.36 16.23 -22.48
C ILE A 448 -9.76 16.48 -21.93
N TYR A 449 -10.35 17.66 -22.17
CA TYR A 449 -11.71 17.99 -21.75
C TYR A 449 -12.76 17.03 -22.33
N LYS A 450 -12.75 16.83 -23.66
CA LYS A 450 -13.70 15.94 -24.35
C LYS A 450 -13.61 14.50 -23.84
N ARG A 451 -12.38 14.00 -23.64
CA ARG A 451 -12.16 12.66 -23.13
C ARG A 451 -12.53 12.52 -21.65
N SER A 452 -12.26 13.53 -20.81
CA SER A 452 -12.73 13.56 -19.41
C SER A 452 -14.25 13.41 -19.36
N LYS A 453 -14.98 14.20 -20.16
CA LYS A 453 -16.44 14.13 -20.24
C LYS A 453 -16.91 12.74 -20.70
N LYS A 454 -16.34 12.20 -21.78
CA LYS A 454 -16.66 10.87 -22.29
C LYS A 454 -16.46 9.76 -21.25
N LEU A 455 -15.38 9.84 -20.46
CA LEU A 455 -15.10 8.87 -19.40
C LEU A 455 -16.09 9.00 -18.24
N LEU A 456 -16.47 10.22 -17.85
CA LEU A 456 -17.51 10.42 -16.82
C LEU A 456 -18.89 9.94 -17.30
N GLU A 457 -19.25 10.16 -18.56
CA GLU A 457 -20.47 9.59 -19.17
C GLU A 457 -20.41 8.05 -19.20
N PHE A 458 -19.25 7.45 -19.45
CA PHE A 458 -19.08 6.01 -19.29
C PHE A 458 -19.35 5.57 -17.84
N MET A 459 -18.88 6.32 -16.85
CA MET A 459 -19.10 6.04 -15.43
C MET A 459 -20.61 6.01 -15.10
N GLU A 460 -21.35 7.04 -15.51
CA GLU A 460 -22.80 7.11 -15.33
C GLU A 460 -23.52 5.88 -15.93
N ASN A 461 -23.16 5.53 -17.17
CA ASN A 461 -23.79 4.45 -17.91
C ASN A 461 -23.48 3.06 -17.35
N ARG A 462 -22.24 2.83 -16.88
CA ARG A 462 -21.77 1.53 -16.38
C ARG A 462 -22.32 1.21 -15.00
N TRP A 463 -22.40 2.21 -14.12
CA TRP A 463 -22.84 2.05 -12.73
C TRP A 463 -24.25 2.59 -12.46
N LYS A 464 -24.97 3.03 -13.49
CA LYS A 464 -26.40 3.39 -13.45
C LYS A 464 -26.68 4.49 -12.41
N PHE A 465 -26.03 5.63 -12.58
CA PHE A 465 -26.33 6.86 -11.85
C PHE A 465 -26.06 8.05 -12.78
N SER A 466 -26.45 9.26 -12.37
CA SER A 466 -26.22 10.48 -13.17
C SER A 466 -25.63 11.59 -12.30
N PHE A 467 -24.70 12.35 -12.87
CA PHE A 467 -24.21 13.61 -12.34
C PHE A 467 -25.13 14.75 -12.78
N THR A 468 -25.27 15.78 -11.95
CA THR A 468 -25.78 17.07 -12.42
C THR A 468 -24.74 17.76 -13.30
N SER A 469 -25.15 18.72 -14.13
CA SER A 469 -24.20 19.49 -14.96
C SER A 469 -23.09 20.13 -14.13
N GLN A 470 -23.43 20.65 -12.94
CA GLN A 470 -22.46 21.26 -12.03
C GLN A 470 -21.46 20.21 -11.48
N GLN A 471 -21.93 19.02 -11.12
CA GLN A 471 -21.06 17.94 -10.65
C GLN A 471 -20.12 17.46 -11.76
N MET A 472 -20.65 17.33 -12.99
CA MET A 472 -19.87 16.99 -14.17
C MET A 472 -18.76 18.02 -14.41
N ASP A 473 -19.08 19.31 -14.37
CA ASP A 473 -18.10 20.39 -14.56
C ASP A 473 -16.99 20.35 -13.51
N LYS A 474 -17.35 20.13 -12.23
CA LYS A 474 -16.38 19.98 -11.14
C LYS A 474 -15.45 18.79 -11.32
N LEU A 475 -15.96 17.67 -11.82
CA LEU A 475 -15.17 16.46 -12.06
C LEU A 475 -14.34 16.55 -13.34
N ILE A 476 -14.81 17.26 -14.37
CA ILE A 476 -13.98 17.57 -15.53
C ILE A 476 -12.78 18.43 -15.10
N TYR A 477 -13.00 19.36 -14.15
CA TYR A 477 -12.01 20.22 -13.48
C TYR A 477 -11.31 21.25 -14.39
N VAL A 478 -11.17 20.95 -15.68
CA VAL A 478 -10.52 21.80 -16.70
C VAL A 478 -11.52 22.42 -17.67
N THR A 479 -12.69 22.86 -17.18
CA THR A 479 -13.76 23.43 -18.04
C THR A 479 -13.34 24.74 -18.73
N TRP A 480 -12.43 25.50 -18.11
CA TRP A 480 -11.87 26.75 -18.61
C TRP A 480 -11.05 26.61 -19.90
N VAL A 481 -10.72 25.39 -20.35
CA VAL A 481 -10.01 25.19 -21.63
C VAL A 481 -10.82 25.67 -22.84
N ASN A 482 -12.12 25.89 -22.66
CA ASN A 482 -13.05 26.35 -23.70
C ASN A 482 -13.43 27.84 -23.54
N ASP A 483 -12.65 28.64 -22.80
CA ASP A 483 -12.91 30.07 -22.57
C ASP A 483 -12.63 30.98 -23.78
N GLY A 484 -12.09 30.42 -24.86
CA GLY A 484 -11.79 31.16 -26.10
C GLY A 484 -10.55 32.06 -26.01
N ARG A 485 -9.67 31.87 -25.01
CA ARG A 485 -8.44 32.65 -24.88
C ARG A 485 -7.57 32.58 -26.13
N ALA A 486 -6.94 33.71 -26.47
CA ALA A 486 -6.04 33.78 -27.60
C ALA A 486 -4.80 32.91 -27.36
N ILE A 487 -4.39 32.16 -28.37
CA ILE A 487 -3.15 31.37 -28.31
C ILE A 487 -1.98 32.30 -28.67
N PRO A 488 -0.97 32.47 -27.81
CA PRO A 488 0.21 33.26 -28.11
C PRO A 488 0.93 32.78 -29.38
N ALA A 489 1.83 33.63 -29.91
CA ALA A 489 2.74 33.23 -30.98
C ALA A 489 3.51 31.97 -30.59
N SER A 490 3.85 31.13 -31.59
CA SER A 490 4.60 29.90 -31.35
C SER A 490 5.94 30.21 -30.68
N LEU A 491 6.35 29.34 -29.77
CA LEU A 491 7.67 29.45 -29.15
C LEU A 491 8.74 29.29 -30.24
N PRO A 492 9.88 29.98 -30.16
CA PRO A 492 10.98 29.79 -31.10
C PRO A 492 11.37 28.31 -31.14
N GLU A 493 11.38 27.71 -32.33
CA GLU A 493 11.90 26.35 -32.50
C GLU A 493 13.38 26.35 -32.14
N GLU A 494 13.70 25.76 -30.99
CA GLU A 494 15.06 25.34 -30.69
C GLU A 494 15.40 24.26 -31.74
N LYS A 495 16.23 24.59 -32.73
CA LYS A 495 16.76 23.58 -33.65
C LYS A 495 17.43 22.49 -32.80
N GLU A 496 16.82 21.32 -32.71
CA GLU A 496 17.52 20.12 -32.24
C GLU A 496 18.70 19.93 -33.21
N LYS A 497 19.91 20.23 -32.73
CA LYS A 497 21.12 20.12 -33.56
C LYS A 497 21.24 18.67 -34.06
N PRO A 498 21.54 18.46 -35.35
CA PRO A 498 21.97 17.15 -35.83
C PRO A 498 23.20 16.73 -35.04
N ALA A 499 23.20 15.48 -34.58
CA ALA A 499 24.35 14.89 -33.91
C ALA A 499 25.51 14.73 -34.91
N GLU A 500 26.34 15.76 -35.02
CA GLU A 500 27.69 15.65 -35.59
C GLU A 500 28.74 16.24 -34.63
N SER A 501 29.87 15.57 -34.67
CA SER A 501 30.95 15.44 -33.68
C SER A 501 31.71 16.71 -33.29
N SER A 502 32.15 16.71 -32.02
CA SER A 502 33.22 17.51 -31.35
C SER A 502 32.85 18.94 -30.94
N LYS A 503 32.87 19.35 -29.65
CA LYS A 503 33.71 18.98 -28.51
C LYS A 503 32.88 18.61 -27.26
N LYS A 504 33.37 17.64 -26.50
CA LYS A 504 32.76 17.03 -25.30
C LYS A 504 32.53 18.05 -24.17
N GLU A 505 31.30 18.49 -24.00
CA GLU A 505 30.72 18.70 -22.67
C GLU A 505 29.78 17.51 -22.42
N LYS A 506 30.12 16.68 -21.43
CA LYS A 506 29.40 15.44 -21.13
C LYS A 506 28.00 15.77 -20.60
N GLN A 507 26.98 15.70 -21.45
CA GLN A 507 25.63 15.40 -21.00
C GLN A 507 25.63 13.99 -20.43
N VAL A 508 25.44 13.88 -19.13
CA VAL A 508 25.47 12.62 -18.39
C VAL A 508 24.16 11.87 -18.61
N THR A 509 24.26 10.71 -19.24
CA THR A 509 23.23 9.67 -19.32
C THR A 509 22.69 9.34 -17.93
N LYS A 510 21.37 9.36 -17.74
CA LYS A 510 20.72 8.80 -16.53
C LYS A 510 21.16 7.34 -16.38
N PRO A 511 21.62 6.92 -15.18
CA PRO A 511 22.05 5.54 -15.00
C PRO A 511 20.84 4.59 -15.13
N VAL A 512 20.98 3.61 -16.02
CA VAL A 512 20.08 2.46 -16.16
C VAL A 512 20.57 1.41 -15.16
N GLY A 513 19.72 1.04 -14.20
CA GLY A 513 20.03 0.04 -13.18
C GLY A 513 18.82 -0.24 -12.29
N ASP A 514 18.81 -1.39 -11.62
CA ASP A 514 17.81 -1.68 -10.58
C ASP A 514 17.91 -0.62 -9.47
N LEU A 515 16.81 -0.28 -8.79
CA LEU A 515 16.79 0.75 -7.74
C LEU A 515 17.82 0.45 -6.64
N GLY A 516 18.03 -0.82 -6.33
CA GLY A 516 19.07 -1.26 -5.39
C GLY A 516 20.49 -0.94 -5.86
N GLU A 517 20.78 -1.06 -7.16
CA GLU A 517 22.08 -0.71 -7.74
C GLU A 517 22.31 0.81 -7.72
N LEU A 518 21.28 1.59 -8.05
CA LEU A 518 21.35 3.06 -7.99
C LEU A 518 21.58 3.57 -6.57
N GLN A 519 20.93 2.93 -5.58
CA GLN A 519 21.15 3.22 -4.16
C GLN A 519 22.55 2.87 -3.71
N LEU A 520 23.02 1.66 -4.04
CA LEU A 520 24.38 1.24 -3.71
C LEU A 520 25.42 2.19 -4.32
N GLN A 521 25.24 2.57 -5.58
CA GLN A 521 26.14 3.50 -6.26
C GLN A 521 26.11 4.90 -5.64
N PHE A 522 24.92 5.41 -5.31
CA PHE A 522 24.79 6.71 -4.64
C PHE A 522 25.51 6.71 -3.28
N TRP A 523 25.30 5.69 -2.45
CA TRP A 523 25.94 5.61 -1.14
C TRP A 523 27.45 5.37 -1.24
N ALA A 524 27.91 4.59 -2.22
CA ALA A 524 29.35 4.42 -2.47
C ALA A 524 30.01 5.76 -2.80
N ASN A 525 29.40 6.54 -3.71
CA ASN A 525 29.90 7.86 -4.08
C ASN A 525 29.85 8.84 -2.91
N PHE A 526 28.80 8.79 -2.08
CA PHE A 526 28.68 9.63 -0.87
C PHE A 526 29.79 9.30 0.15
N VAL A 527 30.01 8.01 0.43
CA VAL A 527 31.08 7.55 1.33
C VAL A 527 32.46 7.97 0.84
N ASP A 528 32.72 7.85 -0.47
CA ASP A 528 33.99 8.28 -1.06
C ASP A 528 34.17 9.81 -0.99
N TYR A 529 33.09 10.56 -1.21
CA TYR A 529 33.08 12.02 -1.03
C TYR A 529 33.41 12.39 0.42
N CYS A 530 32.72 11.82 1.40
CA CYS A 530 32.97 12.07 2.82
C CYS A 530 34.40 11.72 3.22
N LYS A 531 34.96 10.59 2.77
CA LYS A 531 36.38 10.25 3.01
C LYS A 531 37.32 11.27 2.38
N ALA A 532 37.03 11.73 1.17
CA ALA A 532 37.82 12.77 0.51
C ALA A 532 37.74 14.11 1.25
N ASP A 533 36.64 14.37 1.96
CA ASP A 533 36.42 15.56 2.79
C ASP A 533 36.92 15.40 4.24
N GLY A 534 37.52 14.25 4.59
CA GLY A 534 38.07 13.99 5.92
C GLY A 534 37.04 13.56 6.97
N ARG A 535 35.89 13.06 6.52
CA ARG A 535 34.74 12.59 7.32
C ARG A 535 34.66 11.05 7.37
N ASP A 536 35.83 10.41 7.39
CA ASP A 536 35.98 8.94 7.40
C ASP A 536 35.67 8.32 8.76
N ASN A 537 35.80 9.10 9.84
CA ASN A 537 35.68 8.63 11.23
C ASN A 537 34.35 9.01 11.90
N ASP A 538 33.45 9.71 11.22
CA ASP A 538 32.15 10.13 11.75
C ASP A 538 30.97 9.80 10.81
N ILE A 539 30.85 10.48 9.66
CA ILE A 539 29.74 10.27 8.71
C ILE A 539 29.96 8.97 7.93
N ALA A 540 31.15 8.74 7.40
CA ALA A 540 31.43 7.61 6.48
C ALA A 540 31.83 6.30 7.19
N LEU A 541 31.31 6.05 8.40
CA LEU A 541 31.63 4.86 9.19
C LEU A 541 30.99 3.58 8.65
N ARG A 542 29.82 3.66 8.02
CA ARG A 542 29.08 2.49 7.55
C ARG A 542 29.40 2.13 6.10
N LYS A 543 29.41 0.83 5.82
CA LYS A 543 29.53 0.33 4.45
C LYS A 543 28.30 0.71 3.64
N PRO A 544 28.46 1.19 2.39
CA PRO A 544 27.33 1.45 1.50
C PRO A 544 26.64 0.13 1.14
N LEU A 545 25.30 0.13 1.13
CA LEU A 545 24.45 -1.03 0.83
C LEU A 545 23.34 -0.64 -0.16
N ALA A 546 22.75 -1.64 -0.83
CA ALA A 546 21.61 -1.47 -1.73
C ALA A 546 20.31 -1.23 -0.94
N GLN A 547 20.17 -0.07 -0.33
CA GLN A 547 19.05 0.30 0.54
C GLN A 547 18.73 1.80 0.44
N ASN A 548 17.54 2.22 0.87
CA ASN A 548 17.10 3.61 0.76
C ASN A 548 17.52 4.52 1.93
N TRP A 549 18.36 4.04 2.86
CA TRP A 549 18.84 4.82 4.01
C TRP A 549 20.35 4.65 4.25
N TYR A 550 20.95 5.62 4.94
CA TYR A 550 22.33 5.56 5.39
C TYR A 550 22.43 6.18 6.79
N ASP A 551 22.77 5.35 7.78
CA ASP A 551 22.77 5.76 9.18
C ASP A 551 24.13 6.31 9.59
N VAL A 552 24.12 7.47 10.23
CA VAL A 552 25.25 8.11 10.89
C VAL A 552 25.10 7.87 12.40
N PRO A 553 25.93 7.01 13.01
CA PRO A 553 25.81 6.68 14.42
C PRO A 553 26.17 7.90 15.29
N VAL A 554 25.41 8.09 16.37
CA VAL A 554 25.71 9.04 17.42
C VAL A 554 26.10 8.25 18.67
N ASN A 555 27.32 8.43 19.17
CA ASN A 555 27.83 7.63 20.28
C ASN A 555 27.06 7.92 21.58
N GLY A 556 26.66 6.86 22.30
CA GLY A 556 26.00 6.99 23.61
C GLY A 556 24.54 7.47 23.58
N ALA A 557 23.98 7.77 22.41
CA ALA A 557 22.62 8.27 22.26
C ALA A 557 21.57 7.15 22.06
N ASP A 558 20.34 7.40 22.51
CA ASP A 558 19.15 6.59 22.26
C ASP A 558 18.41 6.99 20.98
N TYR A 559 19.13 7.63 20.06
CA TYR A 559 18.73 7.97 18.71
C TYR A 559 19.94 7.88 17.76
N HIS A 560 19.70 7.93 16.46
CA HIS A 560 20.75 8.14 15.46
C HIS A 560 20.32 9.14 14.40
N LEU A 561 21.29 9.66 13.64
CA LEU A 561 21.02 10.44 12.45
C LEU A 561 20.98 9.51 11.23
N SER A 562 20.11 9.79 10.27
CA SER A 562 20.03 8.98 9.05
C SER A 562 19.70 9.85 7.84
N TYR A 563 20.26 9.49 6.70
CA TYR A 563 19.83 10.02 5.42
C TYR A 563 18.90 9.04 4.75
N THR A 564 17.90 9.54 4.02
CA THR A 564 17.07 8.69 3.15
C THR A 564 16.94 9.26 1.75
N VAL A 565 16.93 8.35 0.77
CA VAL A 565 16.80 8.65 -0.66
C VAL A 565 15.63 7.87 -1.24
N THR A 566 14.59 8.58 -1.69
CA THR A 566 13.37 7.95 -2.23
C THR A 566 13.12 8.36 -3.68
N ARG A 567 13.16 7.38 -4.60
CA ARG A 567 12.71 7.48 -6.01
C ARG A 567 13.08 8.80 -6.72
N SER A 568 14.29 9.31 -6.50
CA SER A 568 14.84 10.55 -7.09
C SER A 568 14.07 11.85 -6.82
N LYS A 569 13.21 11.93 -5.79
CA LYS A 569 12.44 13.16 -5.52
C LYS A 569 12.92 13.94 -4.31
N TYR A 570 13.27 13.26 -3.23
CA TYR A 570 13.67 13.90 -1.97
C TYR A 570 14.94 13.28 -1.43
N LEU A 571 15.81 14.16 -0.94
CA LEU A 571 16.92 13.85 -0.06
C LEU A 571 16.55 14.33 1.34
N THR A 572 16.65 13.44 2.31
CA THR A 572 16.11 13.68 3.65
C THR A 572 17.18 13.42 4.69
N LEU A 573 17.34 14.35 5.64
CA LEU A 573 18.08 14.14 6.89
C LEU A 573 17.06 13.95 8.01
N LEU A 574 17.24 12.94 8.86
CA LEU A 574 16.33 12.68 9.96
C LEU A 574 17.05 12.26 11.24
N ILE A 575 16.42 12.58 12.38
CA ILE A 575 16.71 11.97 13.68
C ILE A 575 15.75 10.80 13.87
N TYR A 576 16.29 9.62 14.13
CA TYR A 576 15.51 8.43 14.45
C TYR A 576 15.64 8.13 15.94
N ALA A 577 14.62 8.49 16.72
CA ALA A 577 14.54 8.22 18.16
C ALA A 577 13.99 6.81 18.40
N TYR A 578 14.75 5.95 19.08
CA TYR A 578 14.39 4.53 19.25
C TYR A 578 13.18 4.32 20.19
N THR A 579 12.95 5.25 21.11
CA THR A 579 11.90 5.15 22.12
C THR A 579 11.07 6.43 22.21
N LYS A 580 9.86 6.31 22.75
CA LYS A 580 9.00 7.47 23.04
C LYS A 580 9.66 8.46 24.00
N ASN A 581 10.38 7.95 25.00
CA ASN A 581 11.09 8.79 25.98
C ASN A 581 12.21 9.62 25.32
N ALA A 582 12.96 9.01 24.39
CA ALA A 582 13.97 9.72 23.60
C ALA A 582 13.35 10.85 22.78
N PHE A 583 12.21 10.58 22.14
CA PHE A 583 11.48 11.57 21.35
C PHE A 583 10.90 12.69 22.20
N GLU A 584 10.24 12.38 23.32
CA GLU A 584 9.67 13.38 24.23
C GLU A 584 10.77 14.30 24.80
N ARG A 585 11.95 13.74 25.10
CA ARG A 585 13.12 14.51 25.53
C ARG A 585 13.60 15.48 24.45
N LEU A 586 13.77 15.01 23.20
CA LEU A 586 14.13 15.86 22.07
C LEU A 586 13.04 16.91 21.78
N GLU A 587 11.77 16.53 21.86
CA GLU A 587 10.61 17.40 21.63
C GLU A 587 10.53 18.52 22.66
N SER A 588 10.90 18.25 23.92
CA SER A 588 10.98 19.29 24.96
C SER A 588 11.98 20.40 24.63
N LYS A 589 12.98 20.11 23.79
CA LYS A 589 14.03 21.03 23.32
C LYS A 589 13.80 21.54 21.89
N LYS A 590 12.62 21.28 21.32
CA LYS A 590 12.29 21.55 19.91
C LYS A 590 12.65 22.97 19.46
N SER A 591 12.19 23.98 20.20
CA SER A 591 12.38 25.38 19.82
C SER A 591 13.86 25.76 19.75
N GLU A 592 14.65 25.29 20.72
CA GLU A 592 16.09 25.54 20.81
C GLU A 592 16.84 24.81 19.70
N ILE A 593 16.47 23.55 19.41
CA ILE A 593 17.05 22.77 18.32
C ILE A 593 16.80 23.45 16.96
N GLU A 594 15.57 23.86 16.66
CA GLU A 594 15.23 24.54 15.40
C GLU A 594 15.90 25.92 15.27
N GLU A 595 16.03 26.66 16.38
CA GLU A 595 16.74 27.96 16.40
C GLU A 595 18.24 27.81 16.12
N ILE A 596 18.89 26.80 16.71
CA ILE A 596 20.31 26.56 16.51
C ILE A 596 20.58 25.96 15.13
N PHE A 597 19.75 25.01 14.69
CA PHE A 597 19.82 24.38 13.36
C PHE A 597 19.51 25.36 12.22
N GLY A 598 18.65 26.36 12.45
CA GLY A 598 18.33 27.42 11.49
C GLY A 598 17.21 27.07 10.50
N ASP A 599 16.59 25.90 10.64
CA ASP A 599 15.52 25.40 9.77
C ASP A 599 14.43 24.71 10.61
N LYS A 600 13.19 24.65 10.08
CA LYS A 600 12.10 23.91 10.73
C LYS A 600 12.17 22.42 10.44
N LEU A 601 11.89 21.61 11.47
CA LEU A 601 11.84 20.16 11.37
C LEU A 601 10.38 19.67 11.40
N ASP A 602 10.12 18.55 10.72
CA ASP A 602 8.85 17.81 10.81
C ASP A 602 8.93 16.77 11.93
N TRP A 603 8.43 17.16 13.11
CA TRP A 603 8.45 16.36 14.34
C TRP A 603 7.39 15.25 14.37
N TYR A 604 6.30 15.40 13.60
CA TYR A 604 5.12 14.53 13.70
C TYR A 604 4.92 13.65 12.46
N SER A 605 6.02 13.39 11.74
CA SER A 605 6.04 12.56 10.52
C SER A 605 5.75 11.06 10.75
N SER A 606 5.67 10.63 12.01
CA SER A 606 5.49 9.24 12.43
C SER A 606 4.06 8.96 12.87
N ARG A 607 3.59 7.71 12.73
CA ARG A 607 2.23 7.33 13.16
C ARG A 607 2.06 7.54 14.67
N GLU A 608 0.85 7.89 15.10
CA GLU A 608 0.52 8.20 16.50
C GLU A 608 0.97 7.10 17.48
N GLY A 609 0.69 5.84 17.18
CA GLY A 609 1.09 4.67 17.98
C GLY A 609 2.51 4.11 17.74
N SER A 610 3.37 4.79 16.98
CA SER A 610 4.75 4.32 16.71
C SER A 610 5.62 4.49 17.96
N GLU A 611 6.31 3.42 18.38
CA GLU A 611 7.24 3.42 19.52
C GLU A 611 8.52 4.21 19.20
N ALA A 612 9.14 3.95 18.04
CA ALA A 612 10.19 4.78 17.49
C ALA A 612 9.60 5.96 16.69
N LYS A 613 10.23 7.12 16.77
CA LYS A 613 9.76 8.36 16.12
C LYS A 613 10.85 8.94 15.23
N ARG A 614 10.42 9.66 14.19
CA ARG A 614 11.29 10.33 13.21
C ARG A 614 11.02 11.82 13.19
N ILE A 615 12.08 12.61 13.33
CA ILE A 615 12.08 14.08 13.18
C ILE A 615 12.82 14.37 11.88
N ILE A 616 12.18 15.07 10.94
CA ILE A 616 12.61 15.04 9.53
C ILE A 616 12.87 16.44 8.96
N TYR A 617 13.98 16.59 8.23
CA TYR A 617 14.26 17.71 7.33
C TYR A 617 14.37 17.21 5.87
N LYS A 618 13.62 17.83 4.94
CA LYS A 618 13.54 17.39 3.54
C LYS A 618 14.02 18.46 2.58
N ARG A 619 14.76 18.03 1.56
CA ARG A 619 15.12 18.81 0.37
C ARG A 619 14.64 18.10 -0.88
N GLU A 620 14.04 18.84 -1.81
CA GLU A 620 13.74 18.33 -3.15
C GLU A 620 15.05 18.18 -3.95
N ALA A 621 15.30 16.97 -4.48
CA ALA A 621 16.57 16.64 -5.12
C ALA A 621 16.40 15.51 -6.15
N ASP A 622 17.05 15.64 -7.31
CA ASP A 622 17.17 14.60 -8.32
C ASP A 622 18.36 13.68 -7.97
N VAL A 623 18.17 12.91 -6.90
CA VAL A 623 19.25 12.26 -6.12
C VAL A 623 20.21 11.39 -6.96
N PHE A 624 19.72 10.76 -8.03
CA PHE A 624 20.55 9.90 -8.89
C PHE A 624 21.13 10.62 -10.12
N ASN A 625 21.05 11.94 -10.18
CA ASN A 625 21.67 12.74 -11.23
C ASN A 625 23.16 12.95 -10.94
N PRO A 626 24.09 12.33 -11.69
CA PRO A 626 25.51 12.40 -11.33
C PRO A 626 26.09 13.82 -11.45
N SER A 627 25.49 14.71 -12.26
CA SER A 627 25.98 16.09 -12.37
C SER A 627 25.63 16.97 -11.16
N LYS A 628 24.76 16.50 -10.26
CA LYS A 628 24.35 17.21 -9.04
C LYS A 628 24.78 16.51 -7.76
N GLN A 629 25.41 15.34 -7.87
CA GLN A 629 25.79 14.54 -6.70
C GLN A 629 26.72 15.29 -5.75
N GLU A 630 27.70 16.03 -6.28
CA GLU A 630 28.63 16.80 -5.45
C GLU A 630 27.92 17.91 -4.65
N GLU A 631 26.97 18.61 -5.28
CA GLU A 631 26.12 19.61 -4.61
C GLU A 631 25.28 18.98 -3.49
N TYR A 632 24.73 17.78 -3.74
CA TYR A 632 23.93 17.06 -2.77
C TYR A 632 24.75 16.52 -1.61
N PHE A 633 25.94 15.99 -1.87
CA PHE A 633 26.83 15.47 -0.83
C PHE A 633 27.35 16.60 0.06
N SER A 634 27.75 17.75 -0.52
CA SER A 634 28.12 18.93 0.26
C SER A 634 26.98 19.34 1.19
N TRP A 635 25.77 19.47 0.65
CA TRP A 635 24.59 19.82 1.46
C TRP A 635 24.29 18.79 2.56
N MET A 636 24.47 17.50 2.29
CA MET A 636 24.25 16.46 3.30
C MET A 636 25.21 16.63 4.47
N VAL A 637 26.49 16.83 4.18
CA VAL A 637 27.53 17.04 5.19
C VAL A 637 27.25 18.31 5.98
N ASP A 638 27.02 19.44 5.30
CA ASP A 638 26.74 20.74 5.93
C ASP A 638 25.53 20.66 6.89
N LYS A 639 24.42 20.06 6.44
CA LYS A 639 23.22 19.91 7.28
C LYS A 639 23.39 18.90 8.40
N CYS A 640 24.26 17.90 8.23
CA CYS A 640 24.63 17.01 9.32
C CYS A 640 25.32 17.78 10.43
N ASP A 641 26.28 18.63 10.07
CA ASP A 641 27.09 19.39 11.02
C ASP A 641 26.24 20.42 11.76
N GLU A 642 25.37 21.13 11.05
CA GLU A 642 24.42 22.07 11.65
C GLU A 642 23.49 21.38 12.65
N LEU A 643 22.95 20.20 12.29
CA LEU A 643 22.05 19.45 13.17
C LEU A 643 22.80 18.85 14.35
N SER A 644 24.01 18.33 14.13
CA SER A 644 24.89 17.78 15.16
C SER A 644 25.26 18.85 16.17
N ASN A 645 25.67 20.04 15.71
CA ASN A 645 25.94 21.17 16.58
C ASN A 645 24.69 21.62 17.36
N ALA A 646 23.50 21.63 16.73
CA ALA A 646 22.27 21.92 17.45
C ALA A 646 22.02 20.93 18.59
N LEU A 647 22.26 19.64 18.36
CA LEU A 647 22.11 18.59 19.36
C LEU A 647 23.17 18.69 20.48
N VAL A 648 24.42 19.02 20.16
CA VAL A 648 25.47 19.25 21.17
C VAL A 648 25.13 20.44 22.06
N GLN A 649 24.71 21.58 21.48
CA GLN A 649 24.42 22.79 22.24
C GLN A 649 23.23 22.63 23.21
N VAL A 650 22.27 21.78 22.87
CA VAL A 650 21.16 21.45 23.77
C VAL A 650 21.47 20.26 24.69
N GLY A 651 22.71 19.75 24.69
CA GLY A 651 23.18 18.67 25.55
C GLY A 651 22.55 17.29 25.23
N GLU A 652 22.22 17.04 23.97
CA GLU A 652 21.71 15.75 23.48
C GLU A 652 22.79 14.91 22.79
N MET A 653 24.00 15.43 22.62
CA MET A 653 25.11 14.74 21.98
C MET A 653 26.43 15.06 22.68
N ASP A 654 27.16 14.02 23.10
CA ASP A 654 28.42 14.12 23.84
C ASP A 654 29.62 14.30 22.87
N GLU A 655 29.67 15.44 22.20
CA GLU A 655 30.79 15.91 21.37
C GLU A 655 31.21 17.33 21.80
N GLU A 656 32.44 17.77 21.53
CA GLU A 656 32.85 19.14 21.85
C GLU A 656 32.01 20.14 21.02
N PRO A 657 31.36 21.15 21.63
CA PRO A 657 30.58 22.14 20.90
C PRO A 657 31.47 22.92 19.92
N VAL A 658 31.15 22.84 18.62
CA VAL A 658 31.78 23.71 17.62
C VAL A 658 31.12 25.08 17.73
N GLU A 659 31.82 26.04 18.33
CA GLU A 659 31.32 27.42 18.44
C GLU A 659 30.87 27.97 17.08
N LYS A 660 29.70 28.62 17.08
CA LYS A 660 28.99 29.16 15.92
C LYS A 660 29.75 30.26 15.16
N GLU A 661 31.02 30.47 15.45
CA GLU A 661 31.82 31.58 14.94
C GLU A 661 33.19 31.14 14.41
N LYS A 662 33.22 30.14 13.52
CA LYS A 662 34.44 29.76 12.77
C LYS A 662 35.17 30.97 12.15
N PHE A 663 34.46 32.06 11.86
CA PHE A 663 34.99 33.25 11.18
C PHE A 663 34.86 34.56 11.98
N SER A 664 34.48 34.57 13.26
CA SER A 664 34.37 35.85 14.00
C SER A 664 35.70 36.55 14.19
N LYS A 665 36.79 35.79 14.38
CA LYS A 665 38.15 36.34 14.39
C LYS A 665 38.48 37.08 13.10
N LEU A 666 38.00 36.57 11.95
CA LEU A 666 38.17 37.24 10.67
C LEU A 666 37.30 38.50 10.58
N LYS A 667 36.05 38.44 11.06
CA LYS A 667 35.16 39.60 11.13
C LYS A 667 35.78 40.74 11.96
N GLN A 668 36.21 40.43 13.18
CA GLN A 668 36.83 41.39 14.10
C GLN A 668 38.11 41.98 13.49
N TYR A 669 38.97 41.14 12.91
CA TYR A 669 40.18 41.60 12.22
C TYR A 669 39.87 42.60 11.08
N LEU A 670 38.84 42.33 10.28
CA LEU A 670 38.45 43.20 9.17
C LEU A 670 37.85 44.53 9.66
N GLU A 671 37.02 44.50 10.71
CA GLU A 671 36.44 45.69 11.33
C GLU A 671 37.52 46.61 11.94
N GLU A 672 38.56 46.03 12.54
CA GLU A 672 39.67 46.75 13.18
C GLU A 672 40.76 47.22 12.21
N CYS A 673 40.92 46.59 11.03
CA CYS A 673 42.06 46.88 10.15
C CYS A 673 42.02 48.27 9.48
N GLY A 674 40.83 48.88 9.36
CA GLY A 674 40.64 50.26 8.91
C GLY A 674 41.05 50.60 7.47
N LYS A 675 41.47 49.63 6.65
CA LYS A 675 41.97 49.85 5.29
C LYS A 675 40.85 49.95 4.26
N THR A 676 41.03 50.78 3.24
CA THR A 676 40.07 50.88 2.11
C THR A 676 40.19 49.69 1.14
N GLU A 677 41.41 49.16 0.98
CA GLU A 677 41.71 47.96 0.19
C GLU A 677 42.69 47.08 0.96
N LEU A 678 42.46 45.77 0.93
CA LEU A 678 43.24 44.78 1.67
C LEU A 678 43.41 43.52 0.83
N THR A 679 44.63 43.02 0.72
CA THR A 679 44.90 41.69 0.16
C THR A 679 45.33 40.75 1.29
N LEU A 680 44.66 39.61 1.42
CA LEU A 680 45.01 38.54 2.34
C LEU A 680 45.36 37.29 1.54
N SER A 681 46.46 36.62 1.89
CA SER A 681 46.70 35.27 1.39
C SER A 681 45.76 34.28 2.10
N PHE A 682 45.54 33.12 1.50
CA PHE A 682 44.74 32.06 2.11
C PHE A 682 45.37 31.60 3.43
N ALA A 683 46.70 31.58 3.51
CA ALA A 683 47.42 31.29 4.75
C ALA A 683 47.19 32.35 5.83
N ASP A 684 47.08 33.64 5.47
CA ASP A 684 46.75 34.69 6.43
C ASP A 684 45.33 34.50 6.97
N ILE A 685 44.37 34.15 6.10
CA ILE A 685 42.98 33.88 6.49
C ILE A 685 42.93 32.68 7.44
N GLU A 686 43.64 31.59 7.11
CA GLU A 686 43.76 30.39 7.96
C GLU A 686 44.37 30.70 9.32
N CYS A 687 45.39 31.56 9.36
CA CYS A 687 46.01 32.00 10.61
C CYS A 687 45.04 32.81 11.48
N ILE A 688 44.22 33.68 10.86
CA ILE A 688 43.24 34.52 11.57
C ILE A 688 42.11 33.66 12.14
N ILE A 689 41.59 32.71 11.36
CA ILE A 689 40.46 31.86 11.78
C ILE A 689 40.90 30.68 12.66
N GLY A 690 42.21 30.36 12.65
CA GLY A 690 42.79 29.28 13.46
C GLY A 690 42.50 27.87 12.94
N CYS A 691 42.07 27.72 11.69
CA CYS A 691 41.82 26.43 11.05
C CYS A 691 42.11 26.51 9.54
N THR A 692 42.30 25.35 8.91
CA THR A 692 42.55 25.28 7.47
C THR A 692 41.29 25.57 6.66
N LEU A 693 41.44 26.23 5.52
CA LEU A 693 40.35 26.48 4.58
C LEU A 693 39.90 25.17 3.92
N CYS A 694 38.61 25.07 3.58
CA CYS A 694 38.11 23.89 2.87
C CYS A 694 38.63 23.83 1.43
N LYS A 695 38.66 22.63 0.84
CA LYS A 695 39.14 22.43 -0.54
C LYS A 695 38.42 23.32 -1.56
N SER A 696 37.14 23.59 -1.33
CA SER A 696 36.34 24.46 -2.20
C SER A 696 36.87 25.89 -2.26
N ALA A 697 37.42 26.41 -1.15
CA ALA A 697 38.06 27.73 -1.11
C ALA A 697 39.30 27.80 -2.00
N TYR A 698 40.04 26.69 -2.14
CA TYR A 698 41.23 26.59 -2.99
C TYR A 698 40.91 26.38 -4.47
N ASN A 699 39.78 25.74 -4.77
CA ASN A 699 39.51 25.24 -6.12
C ASN A 699 38.49 26.06 -6.90
N TYR A 700 37.63 26.85 -6.23
CA TYR A 700 36.52 27.53 -6.89
C TYR A 700 36.43 29.00 -6.46
N SER A 701 36.48 29.92 -7.42
CA SER A 701 36.30 31.36 -7.17
C SER A 701 34.89 31.67 -6.68
N ALA A 702 33.89 30.89 -7.12
CA ALA A 702 32.50 31.01 -6.71
C ALA A 702 32.28 30.78 -5.21
N TYR A 703 33.16 30.03 -4.54
CA TYR A 703 33.13 29.86 -3.08
C TYR A 703 33.22 31.19 -2.34
N TRP A 704 33.98 32.14 -2.89
CA TRP A 704 34.24 33.44 -2.27
C TRP A 704 33.15 34.49 -2.55
N ALA A 705 32.11 34.13 -3.30
CA ALA A 705 30.98 35.02 -3.57
C ALA A 705 29.89 34.88 -2.49
N PRO A 706 29.27 35.99 -2.03
CA PRO A 706 28.12 35.96 -1.13
C PRO A 706 26.95 35.16 -1.73
N SER A 707 26.39 34.25 -0.95
CA SER A 707 25.18 33.49 -1.29
C SER A 707 24.40 33.20 0.00
N PRO A 708 23.11 32.85 -0.05
CA PRO A 708 22.34 32.52 1.15
C PRO A 708 22.95 31.39 2.01
N THR A 709 23.85 30.59 1.45
CA THR A 709 24.44 29.41 2.09
C THR A 709 25.96 29.54 2.37
N HIS A 710 26.62 30.63 1.97
CA HIS A 710 28.08 30.79 2.11
C HIS A 710 28.48 31.63 3.34
N THR A 711 28.84 30.97 4.43
CA THR A 711 29.14 31.63 5.72
C THR A 711 30.37 32.55 5.69
N MET A 712 31.47 32.16 5.02
CA MET A 712 32.71 32.95 4.97
C MET A 712 32.56 34.27 4.16
N PRO A 713 32.09 34.26 2.90
CA PRO A 713 31.83 35.49 2.14
C PRO A 713 30.82 36.41 2.80
N ASN A 714 29.76 35.85 3.41
CA ASN A 714 28.76 36.65 4.13
C ASN A 714 29.36 37.30 5.38
N THR A 715 30.32 36.65 6.04
CA THR A 715 31.04 37.22 7.19
C THR A 715 31.90 38.41 6.76
N ILE A 716 32.61 38.29 5.62
CA ILE A 716 33.40 39.39 5.04
C ILE A 716 32.49 40.56 4.66
N LEU A 717 31.33 40.26 4.07
CA LEU A 717 30.31 41.26 3.71
C LEU A 717 29.73 41.97 4.94
N ALA A 718 29.41 41.22 5.99
CA ALA A 718 28.91 41.77 7.25
C ALA A 718 29.95 42.66 7.97
N ALA A 719 31.25 42.43 7.75
CA ALA A 719 32.34 43.29 8.24
C ALA A 719 32.52 44.59 7.42
N GLY A 720 31.70 44.81 6.39
CA GLY A 720 31.75 45.99 5.52
C GLY A 720 32.76 45.90 4.37
N TYR A 721 33.19 44.68 3.99
CA TYR A 721 34.08 44.46 2.85
C TYR A 721 33.42 43.58 1.79
N LYS A 722 33.68 43.84 0.51
CA LYS A 722 33.33 42.93 -0.59
C LYS A 722 34.58 42.27 -1.13
N VAL A 723 34.44 41.03 -1.62
CA VAL A 723 35.49 40.36 -2.38
C VAL A 723 35.56 41.00 -3.77
N ALA A 724 36.65 41.72 -4.04
CA ALA A 724 36.89 42.41 -5.31
C ALA A 724 37.48 41.47 -6.36
N SER A 725 38.41 40.59 -5.96
CA SER A 725 38.93 39.52 -6.82
C SER A 725 39.53 38.38 -6.00
N VAL A 726 39.56 37.19 -6.60
CA VAL A 726 40.14 35.97 -6.02
C VAL A 726 41.22 35.47 -6.98
N ASP A 727 42.45 35.31 -6.49
CA ASP A 727 43.52 34.62 -7.22
C ASP A 727 43.74 33.23 -6.62
N LEU A 728 43.20 32.21 -7.27
CA LEU A 728 43.33 30.81 -6.84
C LEU A 728 44.73 30.25 -7.07
N ILE A 729 45.49 30.79 -8.04
CA ILE A 729 46.84 30.34 -8.37
C ILE A 729 47.83 30.91 -7.36
N GLY A 730 47.74 32.22 -7.10
CA GLY A 730 48.51 32.90 -6.06
C GLY A 730 47.97 32.72 -4.64
N LYS A 731 46.81 32.05 -4.48
CA LYS A 731 46.10 31.80 -3.21
C LYS A 731 45.91 33.07 -2.38
N SER A 732 45.34 34.09 -3.02
CA SER A 732 45.10 35.38 -2.37
C SER A 732 43.72 35.96 -2.70
N LEU A 733 43.24 36.80 -1.80
CA LEU A 733 41.93 37.42 -1.84
C LEU A 733 42.10 38.93 -1.73
N MET A 734 41.56 39.67 -2.69
CA MET A 734 41.50 41.13 -2.64
C MET A 734 40.12 41.57 -2.13
N LEU A 735 40.13 42.31 -1.02
CA LEU A 735 38.96 42.86 -0.35
C LEU A 735 38.93 44.38 -0.53
N GLN A 736 37.75 44.92 -0.78
CA GLN A 736 37.51 46.36 -0.88
C GLN A 736 36.40 46.75 0.09
N ARG A 737 36.63 47.79 0.88
CA ARG A 737 35.65 48.32 1.82
C ARG A 737 34.46 48.91 1.05
N GLN A 738 33.24 48.61 1.51
CA GLN A 738 32.02 49.12 0.89
C GLN A 738 31.78 50.60 1.18
#